data_AF-W5LYG8-F1
#
_entry.id   AF-W5LYG8-F1
#
_cell.length_a   1.000
_cell.length_b   1.000
_cell.length_c   1.000
_cell.angle_alpha   90.00
_cell.angle_beta   90.00
_cell.angle_gamma   90.00
#
_symmetry.space_group_name_H-M   'P 1'
#
loop_
_entity.id
_entity.type
_entity.pdbx_description
1 polymer ?
#
loop_
_entity_poly.entity_id
_entity_poly.type
_entity_poly.pdbx_seq_one_letter_code
_entity_poly.pdbx_strand_id
1 'polypeptide(L)'
;MAAPGPISWAPRVAAFSGSPSRFLSGTSPEAFLGELLRDLRDDRTSEATKVLLLSPLQEYPLVLCPSASVGEETAEALMALFAHAPPKSLNLRCHLMLAITSVLICTSCVKRDVKVAGSFLDLLVLTIQDTNDHKDGSAFRLLRAMACDCLREMETCFPGLLSQKLEALYFLKQQETTTLHQAYSLLYTLVLKNAVHLLSQQTGAGDGDLKSLLAGNEDFDWQATEKTLPPFRVSTMEQIPMLQTSTETKELKSVVSLLLEESYLHNPVSQSALLRELIQVVAMVQALSPAIFKSQLLRLFGTMDISLLHSTLLMKGAFTDSLFTTEDENFLLKRLLGMAQHPLLNTSQKLFYMDCILHFPENRPMSLNGEESLPVLVTPRLAISLLPTVFNDSSTMLCRMNLLCLVYLEADNEEGVGYLYDHLMALRKIVDNHGTREMTTTFFKAVFLFLSYFYHNEKLANEMTKSLCELYSRHCNLAPNLINLTDQIQKHLEDPGWVIKLLNALQNQIVELPVSQVSLQSLCWHLKILGRVAKETQVSQRSTVHFLFNLLISSDLCGSGDWRMGNAILAICRNLLQHPSLDQVFVDLADLLQFMMHRYEDTDIRDHARFYYTLLTNLSREKLSGVLAMGPEVGQAKVRSLSSIMAESEEQSSCLTIQPTKQPVLQLVRLRDDGMLGTLCNGRPEISKGEVDSLFHKLFSICLHFDLTDSNYEEMSDISVPCLFINRKPPVVFLKLKPRQPYPTSLRACAIFTTEDGLSWHTDLADVPVAFPDIFQPLPVPADWPLETREQLFENLWKSLCADESRQSAISLFCFEIGERSLRDIIDSHFHRFLISKQADQELQKALLFLPPQFHVLLKIRNAEDAARVDVAMDNWKLLPFINSYLKSITNPA
;
A
#
# COMPACT_ATOMS: atom_id res chain seq x y z
N MET A 1 56.39 -2.18 10.12
CA MET A 1 56.58 -1.40 11.36
C MET A 1 56.73 0.07 10.98
N ALA A 2 55.64 0.83 11.10
CA ALA A 2 55.65 2.28 11.16
C ALA A 2 54.75 2.62 12.36
N ALA A 3 55.28 3.37 13.33
CA ALA A 3 54.51 3.78 14.50
C ALA A 3 53.29 4.59 14.04
N PRO A 4 52.05 4.26 14.46
CA PRO A 4 50.90 5.08 14.13
C PRO A 4 51.11 6.44 14.80
N GLY A 5 51.09 7.51 14.00
CA GLY A 5 51.08 8.89 14.49
C GLY A 5 49.89 9.13 15.43
N PRO A 6 49.89 10.23 16.20
CA PRO A 6 48.86 10.51 17.20
C PRO A 6 47.48 10.50 16.54
N ILE A 7 46.69 9.48 16.88
CA ILE A 7 45.36 9.26 16.33
C ILE A 7 44.49 10.44 16.76
N SER A 8 43.90 11.17 15.81
CA SER A 8 42.97 12.24 16.15
C SER A 8 41.64 11.62 16.61
N TRP A 9 41.28 11.84 17.87
CA TRP A 9 40.07 11.28 18.47
C TRP A 9 38.77 11.93 17.97
N ALA A 10 38.80 13.20 17.59
CA ALA A 10 37.63 13.94 17.11
C ALA A 10 36.88 13.25 15.94
N PRO A 11 37.52 12.84 14.83
CA PRO A 11 36.83 12.15 13.74
C PRO A 11 36.35 10.75 14.12
N ARG A 12 37.05 10.04 15.01
CA ARG A 12 36.62 8.71 15.49
C ARG A 12 35.36 8.80 16.34
N VAL A 13 35.29 9.74 17.27
CA VAL A 13 34.10 9.98 18.10
C VAL A 13 32.92 10.45 17.24
N ALA A 14 33.14 11.37 16.29
CA ALA A 14 32.09 11.81 15.37
C ALA A 14 31.55 10.66 14.50
N ALA A 15 32.43 9.76 14.02
CA ALA A 15 32.01 8.58 13.26
C ALA A 15 31.21 7.58 14.12
N PHE A 16 31.56 7.44 15.40
CA PHE A 16 30.81 6.63 16.36
C PHE A 16 29.43 7.24 16.64
N SER A 17 29.34 8.52 17.04
CA SER A 17 28.06 9.17 17.35
C SER A 17 27.11 9.27 16.15
N GLY A 18 27.63 9.34 14.93
CA GLY A 18 26.80 9.34 13.71
C GLY A 18 26.14 7.98 13.39
N SER A 19 26.83 6.87 13.69
CA SER A 19 26.27 5.52 13.49
C SER A 19 27.04 4.46 14.31
N PRO A 20 26.66 4.23 15.59
CA PRO A 20 27.38 3.33 16.48
C PRO A 20 27.44 1.88 15.95
N SER A 21 26.33 1.39 15.39
CA SER A 21 26.22 0.03 14.83
C SER A 21 27.12 -0.19 13.61
N ARG A 22 27.25 0.83 12.74
CA ARG A 22 28.12 0.76 11.56
C ARG A 22 29.60 0.88 11.95
N PHE A 23 29.92 1.74 12.92
CA PHE A 23 31.28 1.86 13.43
C PHE A 23 31.78 0.56 14.07
N LEU A 24 30.95 -0.07 14.90
CA LEU A 24 31.27 -1.33 15.58
C LEU A 24 31.28 -2.56 14.66
N SER A 25 30.84 -2.44 13.41
CA SER A 25 31.07 -3.51 12.41
C SER A 25 32.56 -3.67 12.04
N GLY A 26 33.38 -2.62 12.27
CA GLY A 26 34.82 -2.64 12.02
C GLY A 26 35.70 -2.87 13.26
N THR A 27 35.16 -2.77 14.48
CA THR A 27 35.90 -2.90 15.75
C THR A 27 34.99 -3.46 16.86
N SER A 28 35.51 -4.28 17.77
CA SER A 28 34.71 -4.75 18.91
C SER A 28 34.50 -3.65 19.97
N PRO A 29 33.34 -3.63 20.67
CA PRO A 29 33.06 -2.64 21.71
C PRO A 29 34.06 -2.69 22.86
N GLU A 30 34.52 -3.88 23.25
CA GLU A 30 35.54 -4.05 24.29
C GLU A 30 36.90 -3.47 23.90
N ALA A 31 37.32 -3.64 22.63
CA ALA A 31 38.58 -3.09 22.15
C ALA A 31 38.53 -1.56 22.10
N PHE A 32 37.42 -1.00 21.62
CA PHE A 32 37.22 0.44 21.55
C PHE A 32 37.12 1.08 22.95
N LEU A 33 36.38 0.45 23.87
CA LEU A 33 36.30 0.86 25.28
C LEU A 33 37.67 0.80 25.97
N GLY A 34 38.46 -0.25 25.72
CA GLY A 34 39.81 -0.39 26.25
C GLY A 34 40.79 0.66 25.73
N GLU A 35 40.69 1.06 24.45
CA GLU A 35 41.44 2.20 23.88
C GLU A 35 41.04 3.53 24.54
N LEU A 36 39.73 3.76 24.70
CA LEU A 36 39.17 4.97 25.29
C LEU A 36 39.60 5.13 26.76
N LEU A 37 39.49 4.08 27.57
CA LEU A 37 39.91 4.10 28.98
C LEU A 37 41.44 4.23 29.15
N ARG A 38 42.24 3.75 28.19
CA ARG A 38 43.69 3.89 28.22
C ARG A 38 44.12 5.34 27.95
N ASP A 39 43.55 5.96 26.92
CA ASP A 39 43.90 7.32 26.53
C ASP A 39 43.32 8.37 27.50
N LEU A 40 42.23 8.04 28.21
CA LEU A 40 41.73 8.83 29.35
C LEU A 40 42.71 8.83 30.54
N ARG A 41 43.42 7.71 30.79
CA ARG A 41 44.44 7.58 31.84
C ARG A 41 45.76 8.24 31.46
N ASP A 42 46.02 8.50 30.19
CA ASP A 42 47.26 9.16 29.77
C ASP A 42 47.28 10.62 30.25
N ASP A 43 48.32 11.00 30.99
CA ASP A 43 48.53 12.37 31.47
C ASP A 43 48.92 13.34 30.34
N ARG A 44 49.33 12.81 29.18
CA ARG A 44 49.74 13.61 28.02
C ARG A 44 48.56 14.13 27.19
N THR A 45 47.36 13.60 27.38
CA THR A 45 46.17 14.02 26.62
C THR A 45 45.57 15.29 27.20
N SER A 46 45.15 16.21 26.33
CA SER A 46 44.59 17.50 26.74
C SER A 46 43.23 17.33 27.42
N GLU A 47 42.85 18.24 28.32
CA GLU A 47 41.56 18.21 29.02
C GLU A 47 40.37 18.19 28.04
N ALA A 48 40.45 18.98 26.95
CA ALA A 48 39.42 19.00 25.91
C ALA A 48 39.30 17.66 25.17
N THR A 49 40.43 16.97 24.95
CA THR A 49 40.42 15.62 24.38
C THR A 49 39.82 14.62 25.35
N LYS A 50 40.14 14.69 26.64
CA LYS A 50 39.56 13.83 27.68
C LYS A 50 38.04 14.01 27.78
N VAL A 51 37.53 15.25 27.70
CA VAL A 51 36.08 15.51 27.65
C VAL A 51 35.44 14.89 26.41
N LEU A 52 36.07 15.03 25.23
CA LEU A 52 35.59 14.42 23.99
C LEU A 52 35.60 12.88 24.05
N LEU A 53 36.55 12.28 24.75
CA LEU A 53 36.60 10.83 24.98
C LEU A 53 35.48 10.32 25.91
N LEU A 54 34.89 11.17 26.75
CA LEU A 54 33.78 10.79 27.63
C LEU A 54 32.42 10.82 26.93
N SER A 55 32.28 11.53 25.79
CA SER A 55 30.98 11.65 25.10
C SER A 55 30.38 10.31 24.64
N PRO A 56 31.16 9.32 24.12
CA PRO A 56 30.60 8.01 23.75
C PRO A 56 30.00 7.26 24.94
N LEU A 57 30.60 7.41 26.13
CA LEU A 57 30.10 6.79 27.38
C LEU A 57 28.84 7.49 27.91
N GLN A 58 28.67 8.78 27.60
CA GLN A 58 27.47 9.54 27.97
C GLN A 58 26.30 9.27 27.00
N GLU A 59 26.57 9.17 25.70
CA GLU A 59 25.53 8.99 24.65
C GLU A 59 25.12 7.53 24.43
N TYR A 60 26.07 6.59 24.45
CA TYR A 60 25.83 5.17 24.13
C TYR A 60 26.45 4.17 25.13
N PRO A 61 26.19 4.31 26.45
CA PRO A 61 26.76 3.43 27.48
C PRO A 61 26.40 1.94 27.27
N LEU A 62 25.16 1.63 26.87
CA LEU A 62 24.69 0.25 26.61
C LEU A 62 25.44 -0.44 25.47
N VAL A 63 25.87 0.34 24.48
CA VAL A 63 26.54 -0.19 23.28
C VAL A 63 28.00 -0.50 23.59
N LEU A 64 28.63 0.29 24.45
CA LEU A 64 30.01 0.11 24.90
C LEU A 64 30.14 -0.91 26.03
N CYS A 65 29.18 -0.93 26.94
CA CYS A 65 29.12 -1.82 28.10
C CYS A 65 27.90 -2.76 27.98
N PRO A 66 28.02 -3.90 27.27
CA PRO A 66 26.90 -4.79 27.02
C PRO A 66 26.49 -5.63 28.24
N SER A 67 27.32 -5.69 29.28
CA SER A 67 27.05 -6.45 30.52
C SER A 67 27.25 -5.58 31.75
N ALA A 68 26.55 -5.93 32.84
CA ALA A 68 26.67 -5.22 34.12
C ALA A 68 28.11 -5.29 34.69
N SER A 69 28.82 -6.40 34.53
CA SER A 69 30.22 -6.51 35.00
C SER A 69 31.16 -5.55 34.28
N VAL A 70 31.03 -5.41 32.95
CA VAL A 70 31.83 -4.45 32.17
C VAL A 70 31.46 -3.00 32.54
N GLY A 71 30.18 -2.74 32.83
CA GLY A 71 29.73 -1.45 33.36
C GLY A 71 30.35 -1.11 34.71
N GLU A 72 30.41 -2.07 35.64
CA GLU A 72 31.02 -1.91 36.96
C GLU A 72 32.52 -1.61 36.86
N GLU A 73 33.28 -2.41 36.11
CA GLU A 73 34.72 -2.19 35.88
C GLU A 73 35.00 -0.83 35.24
N THR A 74 34.15 -0.40 34.31
CA THR A 74 34.26 0.91 33.66
C THR A 74 33.98 2.03 34.65
N ALA A 75 32.95 1.90 35.50
CA ALA A 75 32.65 2.87 36.54
C ALA A 75 33.78 2.97 37.59
N GLU A 76 34.38 1.85 38.00
CA GLU A 76 35.55 1.86 38.89
C GLU A 76 36.75 2.59 38.25
N ALA A 77 37.03 2.32 36.98
CA ALA A 77 38.10 2.98 36.25
C ALA A 77 37.88 4.50 36.17
N LEU A 78 36.64 4.94 35.92
CA LEU A 78 36.28 6.36 35.90
C LEU A 78 36.32 7.00 37.30
N MET A 79 35.94 6.28 38.35
CA MET A 79 36.05 6.72 39.75
C MET A 79 37.51 6.92 40.16
N ALA A 80 38.40 6.00 39.76
CA ALA A 80 39.82 6.16 39.94
C ALA A 80 40.34 7.40 39.20
N LEU A 81 39.92 7.62 37.95
CA LEU A 81 40.27 8.83 37.19
C LEU A 81 39.78 10.12 37.87
N PHE A 82 38.59 10.10 38.47
CA PHE A 82 38.06 11.25 39.22
C PHE A 82 38.91 11.57 40.46
N ALA A 83 39.37 10.55 41.19
CA ALA A 83 40.24 10.72 42.35
C ALA A 83 41.62 11.29 41.98
N HIS A 84 42.16 10.90 40.81
CA HIS A 84 43.47 11.37 40.33
C HIS A 84 43.40 12.71 39.57
N ALA A 85 42.20 13.15 39.15
CA ALA A 85 42.04 14.40 38.41
C ALA A 85 42.36 15.63 39.30
N PRO A 86 43.15 16.60 38.79
CA PRO A 86 43.55 17.77 39.58
C PRO A 86 42.31 18.58 40.01
N PRO A 87 42.32 19.19 41.22
CA PRO A 87 41.16 19.93 41.74
C PRO A 87 40.78 21.14 40.88
N LYS A 88 41.70 21.62 40.03
CA LYS A 88 41.47 22.75 39.10
C LYS A 88 40.75 22.36 37.81
N SER A 89 40.73 21.08 37.41
CA SER A 89 40.07 20.63 36.16
C SER A 89 38.59 20.35 36.41
N LEU A 90 37.83 21.39 36.76
CA LEU A 90 36.43 21.28 37.15
C LEU A 90 35.56 20.73 36.01
N ASN A 91 35.83 21.13 34.77
CA ASN A 91 35.05 20.71 33.61
C ASN A 91 35.20 19.19 33.37
N LEU A 92 36.43 18.67 33.41
CA LEU A 92 36.67 17.24 33.33
C LEU A 92 35.99 16.47 34.47
N ARG A 93 36.07 16.96 35.71
CA ARG A 93 35.44 16.33 36.87
C ARG A 93 33.91 16.26 36.75
N CYS A 94 33.27 17.31 36.24
CA CYS A 94 31.84 17.31 35.93
C CYS A 94 31.48 16.25 34.87
N HIS A 95 32.23 16.17 33.78
CA HIS A 95 31.99 15.17 32.72
C HIS A 95 32.26 13.74 33.18
N LEU A 96 33.22 13.53 34.08
CA LEU A 96 33.49 12.24 34.71
C LEU A 96 32.31 11.81 35.59
N MET A 97 31.77 12.70 36.44
CA MET A 97 30.60 12.39 37.26
C MET A 97 29.38 12.04 36.41
N LEU A 98 29.14 12.79 35.31
CA LEU A 98 28.09 12.48 34.35
C LEU A 98 28.29 11.12 33.70
N ALA A 99 29.50 10.82 33.21
CA ALA A 99 29.80 9.54 32.57
C ALA A 99 29.64 8.36 33.54
N ILE A 100 30.11 8.48 34.78
CA ILE A 100 29.91 7.46 35.83
C ILE A 100 28.42 7.24 36.06
N THR A 101 27.64 8.31 36.22
CA THR A 101 26.19 8.23 36.43
C THR A 101 25.48 7.55 35.26
N SER A 102 25.78 7.94 34.01
CA SER A 102 25.22 7.33 32.80
C SER A 102 25.57 5.84 32.68
N VAL A 103 26.82 5.46 32.94
CA VAL A 103 27.26 4.06 32.88
C VAL A 103 26.53 3.23 33.95
N LEU A 104 26.51 3.68 35.21
CA LEU A 104 25.87 2.96 36.31
C LEU A 104 24.38 2.75 36.04
N ILE A 105 23.66 3.81 35.67
CA ILE A 105 22.21 3.76 35.38
C ILE A 105 21.92 2.84 34.20
N CYS A 106 22.58 3.06 33.06
CA CYS A 106 22.26 2.34 31.83
C CYS A 106 22.64 0.86 31.88
N THR A 107 23.70 0.47 32.61
CA THR A 107 24.12 -0.93 32.75
C THR A 107 23.42 -1.67 33.90
N SER A 108 22.48 -1.01 34.59
CA SER A 108 21.74 -1.54 35.75
C SER A 108 22.62 -1.98 36.93
N CYS A 109 23.83 -1.41 37.05
CA CYS A 109 24.78 -1.65 38.15
C CYS A 109 24.36 -0.98 39.47
N VAL A 110 23.08 -0.66 39.60
CA VAL A 110 22.47 0.03 40.74
C VAL A 110 21.56 -0.96 41.50
N LYS A 111 21.85 -2.26 41.42
CA LYS A 111 21.18 -3.30 42.21
C LYS A 111 21.93 -3.56 43.52
N ARG A 112 21.30 -4.30 44.44
CA ARG A 112 21.71 -4.48 45.86
C ARG A 112 23.17 -4.94 46.11
N ASP A 113 23.87 -5.44 45.09
CA ASP A 113 25.15 -6.14 45.27
C ASP A 113 26.40 -5.41 44.72
N VAL A 114 26.26 -4.17 44.22
CA VAL A 114 27.37 -3.44 43.55
C VAL A 114 28.00 -2.39 44.48
N LYS A 115 29.25 -2.61 44.90
CA LYS A 115 29.99 -1.71 45.83
C LYS A 115 30.34 -0.35 45.23
N VAL A 116 30.50 -0.31 43.91
CA VAL A 116 30.91 0.88 43.15
C VAL A 116 29.83 1.96 43.19
N ALA A 117 28.56 1.56 43.09
CA ALA A 117 27.42 2.47 43.16
C ALA A 117 27.32 3.15 44.54
N GLY A 118 27.49 2.39 45.63
CA GLY A 118 27.54 2.94 46.98
C GLY A 118 28.70 3.93 47.17
N SER A 119 29.90 3.54 46.73
CA SER A 119 31.09 4.42 46.81
C SER A 119 30.93 5.72 46.02
N PHE A 120 30.24 5.68 44.88
CA PHE A 120 29.94 6.88 44.10
C PHE A 120 28.90 7.77 44.77
N LEU A 121 27.86 7.20 45.38
CA LEU A 121 26.86 7.97 46.13
C LEU A 121 27.45 8.66 47.35
N ASP A 122 28.30 7.97 48.10
CA ASP A 122 29.02 8.57 49.23
C ASP A 122 29.86 9.76 48.77
N LEU A 123 30.52 9.64 47.61
CA LEU A 123 31.26 10.73 46.98
C LEU A 123 30.36 11.90 46.58
N LEU A 124 29.19 11.63 45.99
CA LEU A 124 28.22 12.67 45.61
C LEU A 124 27.69 13.42 46.85
N VAL A 125 27.36 12.68 47.91
CA VAL A 125 26.83 13.26 49.15
C VAL A 125 27.89 14.08 49.88
N LEU A 126 29.12 13.58 49.96
CA LEU A 126 30.24 14.31 50.53
C LEU A 126 30.52 15.62 49.77
N THR A 127 30.33 15.61 48.45
CA THR A 127 30.46 16.80 47.60
C THR A 127 29.35 17.84 47.88
N ILE A 128 28.13 17.38 48.16
CA ILE A 128 26.95 18.22 48.41
C ILE A 128 26.91 18.75 49.87
N GLN A 129 27.52 18.05 50.83
CA GLN A 129 27.60 18.50 52.22
C GLN A 129 28.48 19.73 52.45
N ASP A 130 29.33 20.12 51.49
CA ASP A 130 30.07 21.39 51.56
C ASP A 130 29.16 22.58 51.21
N THR A 131 28.30 22.97 52.15
CA THR A 131 27.37 24.11 51.99
C THR A 131 28.12 25.44 52.06
N ASN A 132 27.61 26.46 51.35
CA ASN A 132 28.12 27.85 51.40
C ASN A 132 29.61 28.08 51.08
N ASP A 133 30.21 27.27 50.20
CA ASP A 133 31.59 27.43 49.69
C ASP A 133 32.68 27.37 50.79
N HIS A 134 32.46 26.65 51.90
CA HIS A 134 33.36 26.66 53.06
C HIS A 134 34.74 26.02 52.80
N LYS A 135 34.86 25.01 51.94
CA LYS A 135 36.14 24.31 51.69
C LYS A 135 36.89 24.82 50.45
N ASP A 136 36.23 24.86 49.29
CA ASP A 136 36.92 25.00 47.99
C ASP A 136 36.53 26.27 47.18
N GLY A 137 35.78 27.20 47.78
CA GLY A 137 35.42 28.49 47.19
C GLY A 137 34.38 28.42 46.05
N SER A 138 34.09 29.58 45.44
CA SER A 138 32.97 29.74 44.49
C SER A 138 33.10 28.96 43.18
N ALA A 139 34.31 28.53 42.80
CA ALA A 139 34.54 27.74 41.58
C ALA A 139 33.98 26.31 41.69
N PHE A 140 33.89 25.78 42.92
CA PHE A 140 33.40 24.42 43.18
C PHE A 140 31.86 24.30 43.09
N ARG A 141 31.16 25.43 42.94
CA ARG A 141 29.69 25.47 42.75
C ARG A 141 29.22 24.62 41.59
N LEU A 142 29.99 24.59 40.49
CA LEU A 142 29.68 23.76 39.32
C LEU A 142 29.69 22.27 39.67
N LEU A 143 30.69 21.81 40.44
CA LEU A 143 30.78 20.41 40.83
C LEU A 143 29.65 20.01 41.77
N ARG A 144 29.27 20.90 42.71
CA ARG A 144 28.12 20.69 43.61
C ARG A 144 26.80 20.65 42.85
N ALA A 145 26.60 21.55 41.88
CA ALA A 145 25.43 21.52 41.00
C ALA A 145 25.34 20.20 40.24
N MET A 146 26.45 19.76 39.63
CA MET A 146 26.51 18.49 38.92
C MET A 146 26.29 17.30 39.84
N ALA A 147 26.77 17.35 41.09
CA ALA A 147 26.48 16.30 42.07
C ALA A 147 24.99 16.19 42.37
N CYS A 148 24.30 17.34 42.57
CA CYS A 148 22.86 17.37 42.75
C CYS A 148 22.10 16.85 41.53
N ASP A 149 22.54 17.20 40.31
CA ASP A 149 21.95 16.68 39.09
C ASP A 149 22.18 15.17 38.93
N CYS A 150 23.37 14.65 39.27
CA CYS A 150 23.66 13.21 39.25
C CYS A 150 22.78 12.46 40.25
N LEU A 151 22.64 12.96 41.48
CA LEU A 151 21.72 12.38 42.47
C LEU A 151 20.26 12.44 41.99
N ARG A 152 19.87 13.53 41.32
CA ARG A 152 18.52 13.64 40.75
C ARG A 152 18.28 12.58 39.68
N GLU A 153 19.22 12.35 38.77
CA GLU A 153 19.12 11.30 37.75
C GLU A 153 19.14 9.88 38.35
N MET A 154 19.90 9.65 39.42
CA MET A 154 19.87 8.36 40.11
C MET A 154 18.52 8.12 40.80
N GLU A 155 17.95 9.15 41.42
CA GLU A 155 16.63 9.10 42.07
C GLU A 155 15.47 9.01 41.06
N THR A 156 15.59 9.59 39.85
CA THR A 156 14.57 9.40 38.79
C THR A 156 14.56 7.97 38.25
N CYS A 157 15.74 7.34 38.11
CA CYS A 157 15.86 5.97 37.62
C CYS A 157 15.59 4.91 38.69
N PHE A 158 15.93 5.19 39.95
CA PHE A 158 15.74 4.31 41.11
C PHE A 158 14.98 5.05 42.22
N PRO A 159 13.65 5.22 42.07
CA PRO A 159 12.83 6.00 43.01
C PRO A 159 12.83 5.38 44.41
N GLY A 160 13.09 6.23 45.41
CA GLY A 160 13.18 5.84 46.83
C GLY A 160 14.60 5.75 47.37
N LEU A 161 15.61 5.91 46.52
CA LEU A 161 17.00 5.74 46.90
C LEU A 161 17.40 6.68 48.05
N LEU A 162 17.01 7.95 47.95
CA LEU A 162 17.38 8.99 48.92
C LEU A 162 16.30 9.23 49.98
N SER A 163 15.24 8.42 50.02
CA SER A 163 14.10 8.60 50.93
C SER A 163 14.49 8.62 52.41
N GLN A 164 15.55 7.89 52.79
CA GLN A 164 16.06 7.81 54.16
C GLN A 164 16.83 9.05 54.64
N LYS A 165 17.18 9.99 53.73
CA LYS A 165 17.97 11.21 54.03
C LYS A 165 17.17 12.51 53.77
N LEU A 166 15.84 12.45 53.78
CA LEU A 166 14.99 13.60 53.53
C LEU A 166 15.25 14.76 54.49
N GLU A 167 15.48 14.49 55.78
CA GLU A 167 15.76 15.53 56.78
C GLU A 167 17.11 16.21 56.52
N ALA A 168 18.15 15.42 56.19
CA ALA A 168 19.47 15.95 55.84
C ALA A 168 19.41 16.83 54.58
N LEU A 169 18.70 16.40 53.54
CA LEU A 169 18.52 17.19 52.32
C LEU A 169 17.72 18.47 52.56
N TYR A 170 16.70 18.40 53.42
CA TYR A 170 15.94 19.58 53.84
C TYR A 170 16.83 20.61 54.54
N PHE A 171 17.70 20.17 55.45
CA PHE A 171 18.64 21.03 56.15
C PHE A 171 19.67 21.65 55.19
N LEU A 172 20.24 20.85 54.26
CA LEU A 172 21.15 21.35 53.23
C LEU A 172 20.49 22.42 52.34
N LYS A 173 19.21 22.22 51.98
CA LYS A 173 18.42 23.21 51.23
C LYS A 173 18.27 24.52 52.00
N GLN A 174 18.02 24.45 53.31
CA GLN A 174 17.88 25.65 54.16
C GLN A 174 19.21 26.38 54.39
N GLN A 175 20.31 25.65 54.50
CA GLN A 175 21.63 26.23 54.72
C GLN A 175 22.18 26.92 53.47
N GLU A 176 21.87 26.42 52.27
CA GLU A 176 22.45 26.96 51.04
C GLU A 176 21.82 28.30 50.68
N THR A 177 22.64 29.36 50.75
CA THR A 177 22.24 30.74 50.44
C THR A 177 22.59 31.17 49.01
N THR A 178 23.32 30.33 48.27
CA THR A 178 23.78 30.61 46.92
C THR A 178 22.73 30.29 45.85
N THR A 179 23.01 30.61 44.58
CA THR A 179 22.16 30.24 43.43
C THR A 179 21.95 28.73 43.29
N LEU A 180 22.76 27.90 43.97
CA LEU A 180 22.60 26.45 44.00
C LEU A 180 21.37 26.01 44.77
N HIS A 181 20.76 26.88 45.59
CA HIS A 181 19.50 26.60 46.29
C HIS A 181 18.45 25.97 45.36
N GLN A 182 18.38 26.40 44.08
CA GLN A 182 17.50 25.82 43.07
C GLN A 182 17.75 24.32 42.85
N ALA A 183 19.02 23.88 42.77
CA ALA A 183 19.38 22.48 42.54
C ALA A 183 19.06 21.62 43.77
N TYR A 184 19.32 22.12 44.99
CA TYR A 184 18.95 21.44 46.24
C TYR A 184 17.44 21.33 46.40
N SER A 185 16.70 22.40 46.09
CA SER A 185 15.24 22.43 46.17
C SER A 185 14.60 21.45 45.18
N LEU A 186 15.12 21.35 43.95
CA LEU A 186 14.69 20.34 42.98
C LEU A 186 14.99 18.91 43.42
N LEU A 187 16.20 18.66 43.94
CA LEU A 187 16.56 17.34 44.46
C LEU A 187 15.64 16.94 45.61
N TYR A 188 15.48 17.81 46.61
CA TYR A 188 14.58 17.57 47.74
C TYR A 188 13.14 17.27 47.30
N THR A 189 12.62 18.05 46.35
CA THR A 189 11.24 17.88 45.87
C THR A 189 11.05 16.57 45.12
N LEU A 190 12.03 16.14 44.33
CA LEU A 190 12.00 14.84 43.65
C LEU A 190 12.00 13.69 44.65
N VAL A 191 12.92 13.72 45.62
CA VAL A 191 13.03 12.69 46.66
C VAL A 191 11.75 12.64 47.49
N LEU A 192 11.21 13.80 47.87
CA LEU A 192 9.95 13.90 48.60
C LEU A 192 8.81 13.23 47.82
N LYS A 193 8.71 13.52 46.52
CA LYS A 193 7.69 12.92 45.66
C LYS A 193 7.83 11.40 45.57
N ASN A 194 9.03 10.90 45.30
CA ASN A 194 9.26 9.46 45.17
C ASN A 194 9.01 8.73 46.49
N ALA A 195 9.38 9.35 47.62
CA ALA A 195 9.14 8.79 48.94
C ALA A 195 7.64 8.73 49.27
N VAL A 196 6.87 9.78 48.95
CA VAL A 196 5.40 9.78 49.06
C VAL A 196 4.77 8.73 48.14
N HIS A 197 5.30 8.56 46.94
CA HIS A 197 4.83 7.54 46.00
C HIS A 197 5.08 6.11 46.48
N LEU A 198 6.22 5.85 47.13
CA LEU A 198 6.49 4.56 47.74
C LEU A 198 5.56 4.27 48.91
N LEU A 199 5.29 5.26 49.76
CA LEU A 199 4.33 5.14 50.85
C LEU A 199 2.91 4.87 50.33
N SER A 200 2.50 5.49 49.22
CA SER A 200 1.15 5.29 48.67
C SER A 200 0.92 3.90 48.08
N GLN A 201 1.99 3.11 47.87
CA GLN A 201 1.90 1.72 47.42
C GLN A 201 1.93 0.70 48.55
N GLN A 202 2.34 1.09 49.77
CA GLN A 202 2.39 0.19 50.91
C GLN A 202 0.98 -0.01 51.50
N THR A 203 0.53 -1.26 51.57
CA THR A 203 -0.77 -1.62 52.17
C THR A 203 -0.71 -1.42 53.69
N GLY A 204 -1.36 -0.37 54.20
CA GLY A 204 -1.47 -0.10 55.65
C GLY A 204 -0.62 1.06 56.18
N ALA A 205 0.04 1.84 55.33
CA ALA A 205 0.82 3.01 55.75
C ALA A 205 -0.06 4.09 56.42
N GLY A 206 0.30 4.52 57.62
CA GLY A 206 -0.43 5.51 58.42
C GLY A 206 0.29 6.86 58.57
N ASP A 207 -0.34 7.82 59.26
CA ASP A 207 0.23 9.15 59.54
C ASP A 207 1.59 9.11 60.30
N GLY A 208 1.83 8.04 61.07
CA GLY A 208 3.10 7.81 61.77
C GLY A 208 4.26 7.50 60.83
N ASP A 209 4.00 6.79 59.74
CA ASP A 209 5.01 6.40 58.76
C ASP A 209 5.46 7.62 57.94
N LEU A 210 4.52 8.52 57.60
CA LEU A 210 4.84 9.78 56.92
C LEU A 210 5.73 10.69 57.78
N LYS A 211 5.42 10.83 59.09
CA LYS A 211 6.27 11.58 60.02
C LYS A 211 7.65 10.93 60.19
N SER A 212 7.71 9.61 60.28
CA SER A 212 8.99 8.88 60.36
C SER A 212 9.84 9.02 59.09
N LEU A 213 9.20 9.12 57.92
CA LEU A 213 9.87 9.31 56.64
C LEU A 213 10.40 10.74 56.49
N LEU A 214 9.65 11.75 56.92
CA LEU A 214 10.11 13.14 56.94
C LEU A 214 11.25 13.37 57.95
N ALA A 215 11.27 12.62 59.05
CA ALA A 215 12.32 12.63 60.07
C ALA A 215 13.43 11.58 59.83
N GLY A 216 13.46 10.95 58.65
CA GLY A 216 14.46 9.94 58.31
C GLY A 216 15.86 10.55 58.19
N ASN A 217 16.80 10.03 58.97
CA ASN A 217 18.20 10.48 58.99
C ASN A 217 19.23 9.33 59.05
N GLU A 218 18.80 8.08 58.82
CA GLU A 218 19.66 6.88 58.90
C GLU A 218 20.75 6.86 57.82
N ASP A 219 21.86 6.14 58.06
CA ASP A 219 22.96 5.94 57.10
C ASP A 219 22.45 5.28 55.81
N PHE A 220 23.20 5.45 54.69
CA PHE A 220 22.82 4.90 53.37
C PHE A 220 22.75 3.37 53.41
N ASP A 221 21.64 2.82 53.86
CA ASP A 221 21.41 1.40 53.77
C ASP A 221 20.81 1.15 52.39
N TRP A 222 21.67 0.67 51.48
CA TRP A 222 21.36 0.46 50.07
C TRP A 222 20.20 -0.54 49.90
N GLN A 223 18.99 -0.02 49.94
CA GLN A 223 17.77 -0.78 49.70
C GLN A 223 17.06 -0.23 48.47
N ALA A 224 17.73 -0.30 47.32
CA ALA A 224 17.05 -0.13 46.04
C ALA A 224 15.87 -1.12 46.00
N THR A 225 14.65 -0.59 46.01
CA THR A 225 13.42 -1.38 45.91
C THR A 225 13.47 -2.17 44.59
N GLU A 226 13.44 -3.51 44.68
CA GLU A 226 13.55 -4.41 43.51
C GLU A 226 12.46 -4.18 42.44
N LYS A 227 11.40 -3.45 42.79
CA LYS A 227 10.37 -3.01 41.86
C LYS A 227 10.75 -1.64 41.30
N THR A 228 11.35 -1.62 40.11
CA THR A 228 11.41 -0.41 39.27
C THR A 228 9.99 0.11 39.05
N LEU A 229 9.67 1.19 39.74
CA LEU A 229 8.43 1.92 39.54
C LEU A 229 8.45 2.47 38.10
N PRO A 230 7.39 2.27 37.30
CA PRO A 230 7.36 2.84 35.97
C PRO A 230 7.48 4.36 36.08
N PRO A 231 8.28 5.03 35.21
CA PRO A 231 8.31 6.49 35.17
C PRO A 231 6.90 6.99 34.93
N PHE A 232 6.37 7.76 35.88
CA PHE A 232 4.98 8.21 35.88
C PHE A 232 4.70 9.04 34.61
N ARG A 233 3.90 8.49 33.69
CA ARG A 233 3.47 9.20 32.48
C ARG A 233 2.28 10.08 32.82
N VAL A 234 2.54 11.38 32.83
CA VAL A 234 1.57 12.45 33.12
C VAL A 234 0.32 12.41 32.23
N SER A 235 0.38 11.78 31.05
CA SER A 235 -0.73 11.74 30.08
C SER A 235 -1.97 10.96 30.54
N THR A 236 -1.91 10.25 31.68
CA THR A 236 -3.03 9.40 32.14
C THR A 236 -3.18 9.54 33.66
N MET A 237 -3.87 10.60 34.09
CA MET A 237 -4.22 10.85 35.51
C MET A 237 -5.13 9.76 36.12
N GLU A 238 -5.60 8.78 35.33
CA GLU A 238 -6.51 7.70 35.75
C GLU A 238 -5.87 6.64 36.69
N GLN A 239 -4.55 6.67 36.90
CA GLN A 239 -3.83 5.65 37.70
C GLN A 239 -2.92 6.25 38.79
N ILE A 240 -3.36 7.29 39.50
CA ILE A 240 -2.60 7.80 40.66
C ILE A 240 -2.92 6.95 41.89
N PRO A 241 -1.93 6.25 42.50
CA PRO A 241 -2.13 5.59 43.78
C PRO A 241 -2.37 6.63 44.87
N MET A 242 -3.50 6.50 45.57
CA MET A 242 -3.95 7.45 46.58
C MET A 242 -3.59 6.98 47.99
N LEU A 243 -2.93 7.84 48.75
CA LEU A 243 -2.62 7.61 50.16
C LEU A 243 -3.87 7.87 51.01
N GLN A 244 -4.36 6.86 51.73
CA GLN A 244 -5.52 6.96 52.62
C GLN A 244 -5.14 7.52 54.00
N THR A 245 -4.66 8.77 54.07
CA THR A 245 -4.39 9.45 55.36
C THR A 245 -5.61 10.22 55.85
N SER A 246 -6.03 9.99 57.11
CA SER A 246 -7.28 10.52 57.64
C SER A 246 -7.17 11.82 58.44
N THR A 247 -6.02 12.29 58.95
CA THR A 247 -6.09 13.48 59.84
C THR A 247 -4.89 14.42 60.06
N GLU A 248 -3.61 14.10 59.84
CA GLU A 248 -2.52 15.06 60.17
C GLU A 248 -1.33 15.13 59.19
N THR A 249 -1.50 15.86 58.09
CA THR A 249 -0.41 16.24 57.16
C THR A 249 0.11 17.67 57.37
N LYS A 250 0.08 18.19 58.61
CA LYS A 250 0.48 19.60 58.90
C LYS A 250 1.92 19.91 58.48
N GLU A 251 2.83 18.97 58.70
CA GLU A 251 4.25 19.09 58.34
C GLU A 251 4.45 19.03 56.81
N LEU A 252 3.81 18.10 56.13
CA LEU A 252 3.86 18.05 54.66
C LEU A 252 3.25 19.31 54.03
N LYS A 253 2.14 19.80 54.59
CA LYS A 253 1.51 21.05 54.14
C LYS A 253 2.43 22.25 54.34
N SER A 254 3.14 22.36 55.46
CA SER A 254 4.10 23.45 55.69
C SER A 254 5.29 23.37 54.74
N VAL A 255 5.83 22.17 54.51
CA VAL A 255 6.90 21.93 53.54
C VAL A 255 6.47 22.33 52.12
N VAL A 256 5.29 21.89 51.66
CA VAL A 256 4.76 22.23 50.33
C VAL A 256 4.49 23.73 50.20
N SER A 257 3.93 24.37 51.24
CA SER A 257 3.73 25.84 51.24
C SER A 257 5.04 26.59 51.13
N LEU A 258 6.06 26.17 51.90
CA LEU A 258 7.39 26.77 51.88
C LEU A 258 8.09 26.58 50.52
N LEU A 259 8.00 25.41 49.90
CA LEU A 259 8.52 25.18 48.54
C LEU A 259 7.80 26.05 47.49
N LEU A 260 6.48 26.26 47.64
CA LEU A 260 5.73 27.15 46.75
C LEU A 260 6.12 28.61 46.94
N GLU A 261 6.42 29.04 48.17
CA GLU A 261 6.99 30.35 48.44
C GLU A 261 8.41 30.47 47.87
N GLU A 262 9.27 29.49 48.05
CA GLU A 262 10.63 29.49 47.48
C GLU A 262 10.64 29.43 45.94
N SER A 263 9.54 29.01 45.31
CA SER A 263 9.39 29.01 43.85
C SER A 263 9.60 30.39 43.22
N TYR A 264 9.48 31.49 43.97
CA TYR A 264 9.79 32.85 43.50
C TYR A 264 11.27 33.06 43.17
N LEU A 265 12.18 32.29 43.79
CA LEU A 265 13.63 32.42 43.63
C LEU A 265 14.18 31.57 42.47
N HIS A 266 13.31 30.78 41.83
CA HIS A 266 13.67 29.79 40.83
C HIS A 266 13.62 30.38 39.42
N ASN A 267 14.45 29.84 38.51
CA ASN A 267 14.32 30.15 37.08
C ASN A 267 13.03 29.48 36.52
N PRO A 268 12.42 29.99 35.43
CA PRO A 268 11.15 29.47 34.92
C PRO A 268 11.13 27.95 34.64
N VAL A 269 12.26 27.38 34.20
CA VAL A 269 12.39 25.94 33.91
C VAL A 269 12.39 25.13 35.21
N SER A 270 13.22 25.52 36.18
CA SER A 270 13.27 24.90 37.50
C SER A 270 11.97 25.07 38.27
N GLN A 271 11.30 26.21 38.14
CA GLN A 271 9.98 26.44 38.70
C GLN A 271 8.95 25.50 38.04
N SER A 272 8.98 25.33 36.72
CA SER A 272 8.08 24.38 36.04
C SER A 272 8.30 22.93 36.48
N ALA A 273 9.56 22.52 36.68
CA ALA A 273 9.90 21.19 37.19
C ALA A 273 9.41 21.01 38.64
N LEU A 274 9.67 22.00 39.51
CA LEU A 274 9.18 22.02 40.89
C LEU A 274 7.65 21.88 40.95
N LEU A 275 6.92 22.68 40.17
CA LEU A 275 5.46 22.63 40.11
C LEU A 275 4.98 21.27 39.62
N ARG A 276 5.61 20.69 38.59
CA ARG A 276 5.27 19.35 38.08
C ARG A 276 5.39 18.26 39.15
N GLU A 277 6.48 18.27 39.93
CA GLU A 277 6.66 17.29 41.00
C GLU A 277 5.68 17.53 42.16
N LEU A 278 5.43 18.79 42.53
CA LEU A 278 4.46 19.14 43.59
C LEU A 278 3.02 18.80 43.23
N ILE A 279 2.62 18.96 41.95
CA ILE A 279 1.29 18.54 41.46
C ILE A 279 1.10 17.04 41.72
N GLN A 280 2.12 16.22 41.48
CA GLN A 280 2.06 14.78 41.72
C GLN A 280 1.93 14.47 43.23
N VAL A 281 2.68 15.16 44.08
CA VAL A 281 2.58 14.99 45.55
C VAL A 281 1.17 15.31 46.05
N VAL A 282 0.60 16.44 45.63
CA VAL A 282 -0.75 16.85 46.04
C VAL A 282 -1.81 15.91 45.47
N ALA A 283 -1.64 15.38 44.26
CA ALA A 283 -2.56 14.41 43.68
C ALA A 283 -2.53 13.04 44.38
N MET A 284 -1.37 12.62 44.92
CA MET A 284 -1.24 11.36 45.68
C MET A 284 -1.83 11.45 47.10
N VAL A 285 -1.85 12.65 47.72
CA VAL A 285 -2.27 12.85 49.11
C VAL A 285 -3.61 13.59 49.17
N GLN A 286 -4.71 12.85 49.32
CA GLN A 286 -6.08 13.42 49.36
C GLN A 286 -6.30 14.46 50.47
N ALA A 287 -5.52 14.39 51.56
CA ALA A 287 -5.61 15.34 52.67
C ALA A 287 -5.12 16.77 52.31
N LEU A 288 -4.37 16.95 51.23
CA LEU A 288 -3.90 18.25 50.76
C LEU A 288 -4.88 18.82 49.73
N SER A 289 -5.53 19.94 50.07
CA SER A 289 -6.39 20.64 49.12
C SER A 289 -5.57 21.27 47.98
N PRO A 290 -5.95 21.06 46.70
CA PRO A 290 -5.32 21.73 45.55
C PRO A 290 -5.37 23.26 45.62
N ALA A 291 -6.23 23.85 46.46
CA ALA A 291 -6.34 25.29 46.67
C ALA A 291 -5.02 25.96 47.14
N ILE A 292 -4.04 25.20 47.64
CA ILE A 292 -2.70 25.70 47.99
C ILE A 292 -2.02 26.34 46.76
N PHE A 293 -2.32 25.88 45.55
CA PHE A 293 -1.77 26.46 44.31
C PHE A 293 -2.45 27.76 43.87
N LYS A 294 -3.60 28.16 44.45
CA LYS A 294 -4.40 29.29 43.98
C LYS A 294 -3.65 30.63 44.03
N SER A 295 -2.81 30.83 45.03
CA SER A 295 -1.95 32.02 45.14
C SER A 295 -0.93 32.11 44.01
N GLN A 296 -0.40 30.96 43.57
CA GLN A 296 0.55 30.87 42.46
C GLN A 296 -0.15 30.98 41.10
N LEU A 297 -1.38 30.47 41.00
CA LEU A 297 -2.15 30.46 39.76
C LEU A 297 -2.41 31.89 39.23
N LEU A 298 -2.75 32.83 40.11
CA LEU A 298 -2.94 34.25 39.75
C LEU A 298 -1.71 34.85 39.07
N ARG A 299 -0.50 34.45 39.48
CA ARG A 299 0.76 34.88 38.86
C ARG A 299 0.98 34.17 37.53
N LEU A 300 0.79 32.85 37.50
CA LEU A 300 1.02 32.02 36.31
C LEU A 300 0.07 32.41 35.14
N PHE A 301 -1.11 32.95 35.45
CA PHE A 301 -2.00 33.54 34.45
C PHE A 301 -1.41 34.73 33.69
N GLY A 302 -0.33 35.37 34.18
CA GLY A 302 0.37 36.46 33.50
C GLY A 302 1.69 36.09 32.81
N THR A 303 2.18 34.86 32.91
CA THR A 303 3.56 34.51 32.46
C THR A 303 3.69 34.20 30.98
N MET A 304 4.55 34.87 30.23
CA MET A 304 4.76 34.59 28.80
C MET A 304 5.64 33.35 28.55
N ASP A 305 6.30 32.83 29.59
CA ASP A 305 7.14 31.63 29.50
C ASP A 305 6.33 30.36 29.26
N ILE A 306 6.71 29.62 28.23
CA ILE A 306 6.02 28.40 27.79
C ILE A 306 6.09 27.30 28.84
N SER A 307 7.22 27.12 29.52
CA SER A 307 7.39 26.08 30.54
C SER A 307 6.44 26.26 31.73
N LEU A 308 6.22 27.52 32.13
CA LEU A 308 5.29 27.86 33.21
C LEU A 308 3.84 27.70 32.77
N LEU A 309 3.50 28.13 31.55
CA LEU A 309 2.17 27.91 31.00
C LEU A 309 1.83 26.42 30.87
N HIS A 310 2.77 25.60 30.41
CA HIS A 310 2.59 24.15 30.35
C HIS A 310 2.35 23.56 31.74
N SER A 311 3.00 24.10 32.78
CA SER A 311 2.73 23.71 34.17
C SER A 311 1.32 24.09 34.61
N THR A 312 0.80 25.24 34.17
CA THR A 312 -0.60 25.66 34.42
C THR A 312 -1.59 24.73 33.72
N LEU A 313 -1.33 24.35 32.47
CA LEU A 313 -2.16 23.39 31.74
C LEU A 313 -2.13 22.01 32.39
N LEU A 314 -0.95 21.60 32.90
CA LEU A 314 -0.82 20.38 33.69
C LEU A 314 -1.64 20.45 34.99
N MET A 315 -1.60 21.57 35.72
CA MET A 315 -2.46 21.76 36.90
C MET A 315 -3.94 21.66 36.53
N LYS A 316 -4.33 22.20 35.37
CA LYS A 316 -5.70 22.10 34.88
C LYS A 316 -6.10 20.65 34.60
N GLY A 317 -5.24 19.89 33.91
CA GLY A 317 -5.48 18.46 33.65
C GLY A 317 -5.53 17.62 34.94
N ALA A 318 -4.77 18.00 35.97
CA ALA A 318 -4.72 17.27 37.23
C ALA A 318 -5.89 17.57 38.18
N PHE A 319 -6.29 18.84 38.28
CA PHE A 319 -7.16 19.32 39.35
C PHE A 319 -8.44 20.02 38.86
N THR A 320 -8.71 20.07 37.55
CA THR A 320 -9.98 20.47 36.90
C THR A 320 -10.91 21.35 37.76
N ASP A 321 -12.03 20.80 38.24
CA ASP A 321 -13.07 21.49 39.02
C ASP A 321 -12.64 21.86 40.45
N SER A 322 -11.59 21.23 40.96
CA SER A 322 -11.12 21.46 42.34
C SER A 322 -10.23 22.70 42.49
N LEU A 323 -9.63 23.17 41.39
CA LEU A 323 -8.73 24.33 41.37
C LEU A 323 -9.20 25.46 40.45
N PHE A 324 -9.76 25.16 39.27
CA PHE A 324 -10.11 26.15 38.27
C PHE A 324 -11.62 26.42 38.27
N THR A 325 -11.99 27.71 38.24
CA THR A 325 -13.38 28.12 37.95
C THR A 325 -13.60 28.23 36.44
N THR A 326 -14.86 28.23 36.01
CA THR A 326 -15.21 28.46 34.59
C THR A 326 -14.75 29.83 34.07
N GLU A 327 -14.61 30.83 34.93
CA GLU A 327 -14.04 32.14 34.58
C GLU A 327 -12.54 32.05 34.34
N ASP A 328 -11.82 31.29 35.16
CA ASP A 328 -10.38 31.04 35.02
C ASP A 328 -10.07 30.26 33.73
N GLU A 329 -10.90 29.26 33.39
CA GLU A 329 -10.82 28.51 32.13
C GLU A 329 -11.01 29.43 30.92
N ASN A 330 -12.05 30.26 30.94
CA ASN A 330 -12.31 31.25 29.89
C ASN A 330 -11.16 32.25 29.73
N PHE A 331 -10.56 32.69 30.84
CA PHE A 331 -9.40 33.57 30.81
C PHE A 331 -8.18 32.88 30.18
N LEU A 332 -7.90 31.63 30.56
CA LEU A 332 -6.80 30.84 30.01
C LEU A 332 -6.98 30.59 28.51
N LEU A 333 -8.18 30.25 28.06
CA LEU A 333 -8.50 30.07 26.63
C LEU A 333 -8.35 31.37 25.83
N LYS A 334 -8.90 32.50 26.32
CA LYS A 334 -8.70 33.82 25.69
C LYS A 334 -7.22 34.16 25.53
N ARG A 335 -6.42 33.79 26.52
CA ARG A 335 -4.99 34.03 26.51
C ARG A 335 -4.28 33.15 25.47
N LEU A 336 -4.56 31.84 25.45
CA LEU A 336 -4.00 30.92 24.45
C LEU A 336 -4.32 31.40 23.02
N LEU A 337 -5.57 31.81 22.78
CA LEU A 337 -6.02 32.39 21.52
C LEU A 337 -5.23 33.66 21.14
N GLY A 338 -5.09 34.60 22.08
CA GLY A 338 -4.31 35.82 21.86
C GLY A 338 -2.82 35.55 21.58
N MET A 339 -2.23 34.58 22.28
CA MET A 339 -0.83 34.18 22.08
C MET A 339 -0.63 33.47 20.73
N ALA A 340 -1.57 32.65 20.29
CA ALA A 340 -1.53 32.01 18.98
C ALA A 340 -1.53 33.03 17.82
N GLN A 341 -2.04 34.25 18.04
CA GLN A 341 -2.03 35.34 17.05
C GLN A 341 -0.78 36.23 17.12
N HIS A 342 -0.08 36.27 18.26
CA HIS A 342 0.91 37.31 18.54
C HIS A 342 2.05 37.34 17.49
N PRO A 343 2.29 38.50 16.84
CA PRO A 343 3.18 38.56 15.66
C PRO A 343 4.64 38.25 16.00
N LEU A 344 5.11 38.62 17.19
CA LEU A 344 6.51 38.45 17.61
C LEU A 344 6.89 37.01 18.01
N LEU A 345 5.91 36.10 18.10
CA LEU A 345 6.20 34.71 18.48
C LEU A 345 6.61 33.88 17.28
N ASN A 346 7.49 32.91 17.53
CA ASN A 346 7.95 31.98 16.49
C ASN A 346 6.83 31.04 16.05
N THR A 347 6.92 30.52 14.84
CA THR A 347 5.96 29.57 14.26
C THR A 347 5.78 28.34 15.15
N SER A 348 6.86 27.80 15.72
CA SER A 348 6.81 26.65 16.65
C SER A 348 6.00 26.93 17.91
N GLN A 349 6.14 28.13 18.48
CA GLN A 349 5.41 28.55 19.67
C GLN A 349 3.93 28.75 19.34
N LYS A 350 3.61 29.39 18.21
CA LYS A 350 2.23 29.56 17.72
C LYS A 350 1.54 28.21 17.52
N LEU A 351 2.22 27.23 16.92
CA LEU A 351 1.70 25.88 16.74
C LEU A 351 1.47 25.19 18.09
N PHE A 352 2.39 25.33 19.05
CA PHE A 352 2.20 24.82 20.41
C PHE A 352 0.95 25.41 21.08
N TYR A 353 0.73 26.73 20.99
CA TYR A 353 -0.48 27.33 21.55
C TYR A 353 -1.76 26.81 20.89
N MET A 354 -1.75 26.58 19.57
CA MET A 354 -2.89 26.01 18.85
C MET A 354 -3.16 24.55 19.26
N ASP A 355 -2.12 23.76 19.42
CA ASP A 355 -2.20 22.38 19.89
C ASP A 355 -2.77 22.31 21.32
N CYS A 356 -2.35 23.22 22.20
CA CYS A 356 -2.92 23.37 23.54
C CYS A 356 -4.41 23.75 23.54
N ILE A 357 -4.91 24.40 22.50
CA ILE A 357 -6.35 24.72 22.39
C ILE A 357 -7.12 23.49 21.92
N LEU A 358 -6.61 22.73 20.96
CA LEU A 358 -7.24 21.49 20.49
C LEU A 358 -7.30 20.42 21.58
N HIS A 359 -6.26 20.29 22.39
CA HIS A 359 -6.15 19.30 23.46
C HIS A 359 -6.37 19.91 24.86
N PHE A 360 -7.22 20.93 24.97
CA PHE A 360 -7.46 21.59 26.26
C PHE A 360 -8.18 20.63 27.23
N PRO A 361 -7.65 20.39 28.45
CA PRO A 361 -8.27 19.49 29.41
C PRO A 361 -9.55 20.11 30.00
N GLU A 362 -10.69 19.81 29.38
CA GLU A 362 -12.03 20.15 29.88
C GLU A 362 -12.58 19.11 30.85
N ASN A 363 -13.60 19.50 31.62
CA ASN A 363 -14.17 18.70 32.71
C ASN A 363 -15.18 17.64 32.20
N ARG A 364 -15.20 17.37 30.88
CA ARG A 364 -15.98 16.30 30.24
C ARG A 364 -15.04 15.29 29.59
N PRO A 365 -15.39 13.99 29.57
CA PRO A 365 -14.48 12.95 29.15
C PRO A 365 -14.11 13.14 27.69
N MET A 366 -12.81 13.16 27.41
CA MET A 366 -12.28 12.94 26.07
C MET A 366 -12.97 11.69 25.52
N SER A 367 -13.62 11.79 24.36
CA SER A 367 -14.04 10.60 23.64
C SER A 367 -12.84 9.66 23.57
N LEU A 368 -13.02 8.39 23.91
CA LEU A 368 -11.95 7.38 23.92
C LEU A 368 -11.31 7.14 22.53
N ASN A 369 -11.84 7.79 21.50
CA ASN A 369 -11.23 7.89 20.19
C ASN A 369 -10.50 9.23 20.15
N GLY A 370 -9.19 9.23 19.84
CA GLY A 370 -8.36 10.43 19.71
C GLY A 370 -8.75 11.34 18.53
N GLU A 371 -10.04 11.62 18.39
CA GLU A 371 -10.62 12.65 17.53
C GLU A 371 -10.43 14.01 18.23
N GLU A 372 -9.95 14.99 17.47
CA GLU A 372 -9.72 16.36 17.91
C GLU A 372 -11.07 17.01 18.30
N SER A 373 -11.44 16.96 19.58
CA SER A 373 -12.65 17.59 20.10
C SER A 373 -12.35 19.00 20.61
N LEU A 374 -13.14 19.99 20.20
CA LEU A 374 -12.94 21.35 20.70
C LEU A 374 -13.37 21.52 22.15
N PRO A 375 -12.77 22.49 22.86
CA PRO A 375 -13.27 22.88 24.16
C PRO A 375 -14.62 23.61 24.02
N VAL A 376 -15.64 23.19 24.77
CA VAL A 376 -17.02 23.72 24.81
C VAL A 376 -17.06 25.25 25.00
N LEU A 377 -16.06 25.83 25.66
CA LEU A 377 -15.97 27.27 25.90
C LEU A 377 -15.45 28.09 24.69
N VAL A 378 -14.90 27.44 23.66
CA VAL A 378 -14.40 28.12 22.45
C VAL A 378 -15.57 28.46 21.52
N THR A 379 -16.18 29.62 21.78
CA THR A 379 -17.24 30.15 20.91
C THR A 379 -16.69 30.77 19.62
N PRO A 380 -17.48 30.79 18.52
CA PRO A 380 -17.11 31.48 17.28
C PRO A 380 -16.64 32.91 17.47
N ARG A 381 -17.20 33.64 18.46
CA ARG A 381 -16.83 35.04 18.78
C ARG A 381 -15.41 35.17 19.32
N LEU A 382 -14.92 34.20 20.09
CA LEU A 382 -13.54 34.18 20.58
C LEU A 382 -12.57 33.77 19.46
N ALA A 383 -13.01 32.85 18.61
CA ALA A 383 -12.23 32.33 17.49
C ALA A 383 -12.07 33.32 16.31
N ILE A 384 -12.84 34.43 16.25
CA ILE A 384 -12.67 35.49 15.22
C ILE A 384 -11.21 35.97 15.13
N SER A 385 -10.52 36.05 16.28
CA SER A 385 -9.11 36.45 16.35
C SER A 385 -8.15 35.52 15.58
N LEU A 386 -8.56 34.28 15.32
CA LEU A 386 -7.77 33.26 14.64
C LEU A 386 -8.05 33.17 13.13
N LEU A 387 -8.90 34.04 12.56
CA LEU A 387 -9.21 34.01 11.13
C LEU A 387 -7.93 34.02 10.29
N PRO A 388 -7.72 33.03 9.41
CA PRO A 388 -6.49 32.90 8.65
C PRO A 388 -6.39 34.04 7.64
N THR A 389 -5.20 34.62 7.54
CA THR A 389 -4.85 35.60 6.51
C THR A 389 -3.82 35.00 5.55
N VAL A 390 -3.80 35.47 4.31
CA VAL A 390 -2.88 35.01 3.27
C VAL A 390 -1.40 35.18 3.67
N PHE A 391 -1.10 36.09 4.59
CA PHE A 391 0.25 36.38 5.07
C PHE A 391 0.75 35.45 6.18
N ASN A 392 -0.08 34.51 6.65
CA ASN A 392 0.35 33.56 7.68
C ASN A 392 1.21 32.44 7.09
N ASP A 393 2.13 31.93 7.91
CA ASP A 393 2.93 30.76 7.55
C ASP A 393 2.02 29.56 7.25
N SER A 394 2.40 28.78 6.24
CA SER A 394 1.70 27.58 5.76
C SER A 394 1.19 26.66 6.87
N SER A 395 2.01 26.35 7.87
CA SER A 395 1.64 25.45 8.98
C SER A 395 0.64 26.09 9.92
N THR A 396 0.86 27.34 10.32
CA THR A 396 -0.05 28.06 11.24
C THR A 396 -1.41 28.32 10.62
N MET A 397 -1.45 28.60 9.31
CA MET A 397 -2.69 28.81 8.58
C MET A 397 -3.54 27.54 8.55
N LEU A 398 -2.94 26.38 8.24
CA LEU A 398 -3.64 25.10 8.23
C LEU A 398 -4.19 24.73 9.61
N CYS A 399 -3.40 24.88 10.67
CA CYS A 399 -3.87 24.59 12.03
C CYS A 399 -5.01 25.53 12.46
N ARG A 400 -4.94 26.82 12.12
CA ARG A 400 -6.03 27.78 12.39
C ARG A 400 -7.29 27.44 11.62
N MET A 401 -7.14 27.07 10.35
CA MET A 401 -8.27 26.65 9.53
C MET A 401 -8.92 25.39 10.09
N ASN A 402 -8.13 24.38 10.49
CA ASN A 402 -8.66 23.16 11.11
C ASN A 402 -9.49 23.48 12.36
N LEU A 403 -8.93 24.28 13.26
CA LEU A 403 -9.62 24.70 14.47
C LEU A 403 -10.93 25.46 14.16
N LEU A 404 -10.92 26.37 13.18
CA LEU A 404 -12.12 27.10 12.77
C LEU A 404 -13.15 26.21 12.09
N CYS A 405 -12.73 25.21 11.30
CA CYS A 405 -13.64 24.23 10.73
C CYS A 405 -14.40 23.48 11.83
N LEU A 406 -13.70 23.03 12.87
CA LEU A 406 -14.33 22.41 14.04
C LEU A 406 -15.29 23.40 14.76
N VAL A 407 -14.88 24.66 14.96
CA VAL A 407 -15.68 25.65 15.71
C VAL A 407 -16.98 25.96 14.98
N TYR A 408 -16.92 26.11 13.65
CA TYR A 408 -18.11 26.39 12.85
C TYR A 408 -18.99 25.15 12.62
N LEU A 409 -18.41 23.95 12.65
CA LEU A 409 -19.16 22.70 12.64
C LEU A 409 -20.01 22.56 13.92
N GLU A 410 -19.43 22.84 15.10
CA GLU A 410 -20.14 22.77 16.38
C GLU A 410 -21.17 23.89 16.55
N ALA A 411 -20.90 25.09 16.01
CA ALA A 411 -21.76 26.25 16.15
C ALA A 411 -22.83 26.41 15.07
N ASP A 412 -22.84 25.55 14.05
CA ASP A 412 -23.74 25.59 12.87
C ASP A 412 -23.87 26.99 12.25
N ASN A 413 -22.73 27.69 12.09
CA ASN A 413 -22.70 29.09 11.65
C ASN A 413 -22.33 29.22 10.16
N GLU A 414 -23.34 29.34 9.29
CA GLU A 414 -23.17 29.46 7.83
C GLU A 414 -22.30 30.65 7.39
N GLU A 415 -22.36 31.79 8.09
CA GLU A 415 -21.56 32.98 7.74
C GLU A 415 -20.06 32.71 7.89
N GLY A 416 -19.67 31.98 8.95
CA GLY A 416 -18.28 31.60 9.22
C GLY A 416 -17.71 30.66 8.15
N VAL A 417 -18.52 29.72 7.68
CA VAL A 417 -18.16 28.80 6.59
C VAL A 417 -17.93 29.58 5.28
N GLY A 418 -18.71 30.62 5.02
CA GLY A 418 -18.51 31.53 3.90
C GLY A 418 -17.14 32.22 3.93
N TYR A 419 -16.71 32.76 5.07
CA TYR A 419 -15.38 33.37 5.21
C TYR A 419 -14.23 32.37 4.98
N LEU A 420 -14.36 31.13 5.47
CA LEU A 420 -13.37 30.08 5.20
C LEU A 420 -13.27 29.75 3.71
N TYR A 421 -14.42 29.70 3.03
CA TYR A 421 -14.48 29.49 1.59
C TYR A 421 -13.86 30.66 0.81
N ASP A 422 -14.14 31.90 1.18
CA ASP A 422 -13.51 33.09 0.58
C ASP A 422 -11.99 33.08 0.76
N HIS A 423 -11.50 32.63 1.93
CA HIS A 423 -10.07 32.44 2.16
C HIS A 423 -9.47 31.38 1.22
N LEU A 424 -10.14 30.23 1.04
CA LEU A 424 -9.72 29.22 0.06
C LEU A 424 -9.66 29.78 -1.35
N MET A 425 -10.64 30.59 -1.75
CA MET A 425 -10.65 31.24 -3.06
C MET A 425 -9.54 32.28 -3.22
N ALA A 426 -9.16 32.97 -2.15
CA ALA A 426 -7.99 33.85 -2.15
C ALA A 426 -6.69 33.04 -2.35
N LEU A 427 -6.53 31.90 -1.66
CA LEU A 427 -5.39 31.00 -1.86
C LEU A 427 -5.35 30.43 -3.28
N ARG A 428 -6.51 30.05 -3.83
CA ARG A 428 -6.62 29.61 -5.22
C ARG A 428 -6.07 30.64 -6.20
N LYS A 429 -6.43 31.92 -6.04
CA LYS A 429 -5.94 33.01 -6.92
C LYS A 429 -4.41 33.14 -6.89
N ILE A 430 -3.78 32.83 -5.76
CA ILE A 430 -2.31 32.82 -5.63
C ILE A 430 -1.71 31.63 -6.38
N VAL A 431 -2.31 30.44 -6.24
CA VAL A 431 -1.87 29.25 -6.96
C VAL A 431 -2.02 29.44 -8.48
N ASP A 432 -3.12 30.07 -8.91
CA ASP A 432 -3.39 30.35 -10.33
C ASP A 432 -2.35 31.31 -10.95
N ASN A 433 -1.82 32.26 -10.16
CA ASN A 433 -0.78 33.19 -10.59
C ASN A 433 0.66 32.64 -10.40
N HIS A 434 0.84 31.32 -10.49
CA HIS A 434 2.12 30.61 -10.23
C HIS A 434 2.65 30.77 -8.80
N GLY A 435 1.87 30.28 -7.82
CA GLY A 435 2.29 30.20 -6.42
C GLY A 435 3.52 29.29 -6.21
N THR A 436 4.22 29.48 -5.09
CA THR A 436 5.31 28.59 -4.68
C THR A 436 4.79 27.17 -4.43
N ARG A 437 5.67 26.17 -4.55
CA ARG A 437 5.31 24.75 -4.28
C ARG A 437 4.64 24.58 -2.90
N GLU A 438 5.13 25.31 -1.90
CA GLU A 438 4.58 25.30 -0.54
C GLU A 438 3.13 25.80 -0.53
N MET A 439 2.85 26.94 -1.16
CA MET A 439 1.50 27.52 -1.22
C MET A 439 0.51 26.64 -2.01
N THR A 440 0.99 25.97 -3.07
CA THR A 440 0.19 24.97 -3.77
C THR A 440 -0.18 23.82 -2.83
N THR A 441 0.79 23.26 -2.09
CA THR A 441 0.51 22.17 -1.16
C THR A 441 -0.41 22.59 -0.02
N THR A 442 -0.29 23.82 0.47
CA THR A 442 -1.19 24.33 1.51
C THR A 442 -2.59 24.53 1.01
N PHE A 443 -2.78 25.01 -0.22
CA PHE A 443 -4.10 25.11 -0.82
C PHE A 443 -4.78 23.74 -0.87
N PHE A 444 -4.12 22.70 -1.39
CA PHE A 444 -4.72 21.36 -1.44
C PHE A 444 -4.98 20.76 -0.05
N LYS A 445 -4.10 20.99 0.93
CA LYS A 445 -4.35 20.59 2.32
C LYS A 445 -5.52 21.34 2.95
N ALA A 446 -5.66 22.64 2.69
CA ALA A 446 -6.76 23.46 3.15
C ALA A 446 -8.10 23.01 2.55
N VAL A 447 -8.11 22.68 1.25
CA VAL A 447 -9.27 22.10 0.56
C VAL A 447 -9.65 20.75 1.16
N PHE A 448 -8.66 19.89 1.45
CA PHE A 448 -8.89 18.61 2.12
C PHE A 448 -9.59 18.80 3.48
N LEU A 449 -9.06 19.69 4.33
CA LEU A 449 -9.66 19.99 5.64
C LEU A 449 -11.08 20.56 5.50
N PHE A 450 -11.31 21.45 4.54
CA PHE A 450 -12.64 22.01 4.33
C PHE A 450 -13.66 20.93 3.91
N LEU A 451 -13.26 20.06 2.99
CA LEU A 451 -14.14 19.00 2.48
C LEU A 451 -14.35 17.88 3.50
N SER A 452 -13.39 17.59 4.39
CA SER A 452 -13.58 16.57 5.43
C SER A 452 -14.68 16.95 6.42
N TYR A 453 -14.85 18.24 6.73
CA TYR A 453 -15.87 18.70 7.69
C TYR A 453 -17.17 19.18 7.01
N PHE A 454 -17.10 19.86 5.86
CA PHE A 454 -18.26 20.52 5.25
C PHE A 454 -18.76 19.86 3.95
N TYR A 455 -18.47 18.58 3.73
CA TYR A 455 -18.92 17.86 2.52
C TYR A 455 -20.45 17.92 2.32
N HIS A 456 -21.23 17.90 3.40
CA HIS A 456 -22.70 17.93 3.33
C HIS A 456 -23.26 19.20 2.65
N ASN A 457 -22.49 20.29 2.58
CA ASN A 457 -22.94 21.51 1.91
C ASN A 457 -22.72 21.42 0.39
N GLU A 458 -23.71 20.84 -0.31
CA GLU A 458 -23.61 20.56 -1.74
C GLU A 458 -23.30 21.79 -2.61
N LYS A 459 -23.75 22.98 -2.22
CA LYS A 459 -23.51 24.22 -2.98
C LYS A 459 -22.03 24.55 -3.03
N LEU A 460 -21.40 24.66 -1.87
CA LEU A 460 -19.96 24.97 -1.75
C LEU A 460 -19.11 23.84 -2.34
N ALA A 461 -19.49 22.58 -2.11
CA ALA A 461 -18.79 21.43 -2.67
C ALA A 461 -18.82 21.41 -4.22
N ASN A 462 -19.95 21.78 -4.84
CA ASN A 462 -20.07 21.87 -6.30
C ASN A 462 -19.28 23.05 -6.89
N GLU A 463 -19.27 24.19 -6.21
CA GLU A 463 -18.44 25.32 -6.64
C GLU A 463 -16.94 25.00 -6.49
N MET A 464 -16.53 24.29 -5.44
CA MET A 464 -15.17 23.77 -5.29
C MET A 464 -14.80 22.86 -6.47
N THR A 465 -15.68 21.96 -6.88
CA THR A 465 -15.44 21.09 -8.04
C THR A 465 -15.19 21.90 -9.31
N LYS A 466 -16.03 22.89 -9.61
CA LYS A 466 -15.84 23.78 -10.77
C LYS A 466 -14.51 24.54 -10.68
N SER A 467 -14.23 25.08 -9.50
CA SER A 467 -13.05 25.88 -9.20
C SER A 467 -11.74 25.09 -9.38
N LEU A 468 -11.72 23.81 -8.97
CA LEU A 468 -10.61 22.87 -9.17
C LEU A 468 -10.46 22.47 -10.64
N CYS A 469 -11.56 22.25 -11.37
CA CYS A 469 -11.53 21.94 -12.81
C CYS A 469 -10.98 23.12 -13.64
N GLU A 470 -11.37 24.35 -13.31
CA GLU A 470 -10.81 25.56 -13.93
C GLU A 470 -9.32 25.75 -13.63
N LEU A 471 -8.88 25.41 -12.42
CA LEU A 471 -7.46 25.48 -12.05
C LEU A 471 -6.66 24.39 -12.77
N TYR A 472 -7.24 23.22 -12.97
CA TYR A 472 -6.61 22.14 -13.73
C TYR A 472 -6.42 22.47 -15.21
N SER A 473 -7.40 23.10 -15.87
CA SER A 473 -7.27 23.49 -17.29
C SER A 473 -6.19 24.54 -17.52
N ARG A 474 -5.95 25.42 -16.54
CA ARG A 474 -4.88 26.41 -16.61
C ARG A 474 -3.51 25.80 -16.28
N HIS A 475 -3.46 24.86 -15.34
CA HIS A 475 -2.22 24.29 -14.80
C HIS A 475 -2.28 22.75 -14.70
N CYS A 476 -2.01 22.05 -15.83
CA CYS A 476 -2.08 20.59 -15.88
C CYS A 476 -1.05 19.88 -14.96
N ASN A 477 0.02 20.57 -14.57
CA ASN A 477 1.06 20.07 -13.66
C ASN A 477 0.55 19.80 -12.23
N LEU A 478 -0.63 20.32 -11.86
CA LEU A 478 -1.25 20.11 -10.56
C LEU A 478 -1.98 18.76 -10.42
N ALA A 479 -1.97 17.93 -11.49
CA ALA A 479 -2.57 16.59 -11.50
C ALA A 479 -2.18 15.70 -10.30
N PRO A 480 -0.91 15.61 -9.86
CA PRO A 480 -0.56 14.78 -8.70
C PRO A 480 -1.24 15.21 -7.41
N ASN A 481 -1.42 16.52 -7.20
CA ASN A 481 -2.04 17.04 -6.00
C ASN A 481 -3.55 16.79 -6.00
N LEU A 482 -4.19 16.86 -7.17
CA LEU A 482 -5.60 16.49 -7.35
C LEU A 482 -5.83 15.00 -7.09
N ILE A 483 -4.97 14.13 -7.64
CA ILE A 483 -5.05 12.68 -7.41
C ILE A 483 -4.87 12.36 -5.92
N ASN A 484 -3.88 12.99 -5.26
CA ASN A 484 -3.67 12.82 -3.84
C ASN A 484 -4.88 13.30 -3.03
N LEU A 485 -5.46 14.46 -3.36
CA LEU A 485 -6.66 14.97 -2.72
C LEU A 485 -7.82 13.97 -2.82
N THR A 486 -8.08 13.42 -4.02
CA THR A 486 -9.15 12.42 -4.20
C THR A 486 -8.89 11.13 -3.44
N ASP A 487 -7.63 10.68 -3.38
CA ASP A 487 -7.24 9.45 -2.68
C ASP A 487 -7.40 9.58 -1.16
N GLN A 488 -7.02 10.74 -0.59
CA GLN A 488 -7.19 10.97 0.84
C GLN A 488 -8.66 11.14 1.20
N ILE A 489 -9.43 11.90 0.43
CA ILE A 489 -10.86 12.08 0.70
C ILE A 489 -11.62 10.74 0.63
N GLN A 490 -11.31 9.88 -0.34
CA GLN A 490 -11.93 8.56 -0.44
C GLN A 490 -11.56 7.62 0.72
N LYS A 491 -10.39 7.80 1.35
CA LYS A 491 -10.02 7.04 2.56
C LYS A 491 -10.70 7.56 3.82
N HIS A 492 -10.95 8.86 3.88
CA HIS A 492 -11.48 9.53 5.06
C HIS A 492 -13.01 9.62 5.10
N LEU A 493 -13.71 9.64 3.95
CA LEU A 493 -15.18 9.71 3.87
C LEU A 493 -15.77 8.33 3.56
N GLU A 494 -16.83 7.96 4.30
CA GLU A 494 -17.59 6.73 4.06
C GLU A 494 -18.45 6.80 2.77
N ASP A 495 -18.87 8.01 2.35
CA ASP A 495 -19.61 8.24 1.09
C ASP A 495 -18.75 9.04 0.08
N PRO A 496 -18.30 8.41 -1.03
CA PRO A 496 -17.44 9.03 -2.03
C PRO A 496 -18.17 9.91 -3.06
N GLY A 497 -19.44 10.28 -2.85
CA GLY A 497 -20.24 11.03 -3.83
C GLY A 497 -19.57 12.28 -4.43
N TRP A 498 -18.82 13.06 -3.65
CA TRP A 498 -18.06 14.20 -4.18
C TRP A 498 -16.93 13.79 -5.11
N VAL A 499 -16.15 12.77 -4.72
CA VAL A 499 -14.98 12.30 -5.46
C VAL A 499 -15.43 11.84 -6.85
N ILE A 500 -16.55 11.13 -6.93
CA ILE A 500 -17.15 10.69 -8.18
C ILE A 500 -17.59 11.90 -9.03
N LYS A 501 -18.24 12.91 -8.43
CA LYS A 501 -18.63 14.16 -9.13
C LYS A 501 -17.40 14.90 -9.70
N LEU A 502 -16.32 15.01 -8.93
CA LEU A 502 -15.07 15.64 -9.38
C LEU A 502 -14.39 14.84 -10.49
N LEU A 503 -14.26 13.53 -10.34
CA LEU A 503 -13.64 12.66 -11.35
C LEU A 503 -14.42 12.68 -12.67
N ASN A 504 -15.75 12.66 -12.61
CA ASN A 504 -16.61 12.83 -13.79
C ASN A 504 -16.41 14.20 -14.46
N ALA A 505 -16.35 15.28 -13.68
CA ALA A 505 -16.13 16.62 -14.22
C ALA A 505 -14.76 16.74 -14.91
N LEU A 506 -13.69 16.19 -14.28
CA LEU A 506 -12.35 16.14 -14.87
C LEU A 506 -12.32 15.25 -16.12
N GLN A 507 -12.99 14.10 -16.12
CA GLN A 507 -13.07 13.21 -17.28
C GLN A 507 -13.73 13.91 -18.47
N ASN A 508 -14.88 14.56 -18.26
CA ASN A 508 -15.58 15.30 -19.33
C ASN A 508 -14.71 16.42 -19.88
N GLN A 509 -14.05 17.17 -19.00
CA GLN A 509 -13.14 18.24 -19.41
C GLN A 509 -11.96 17.72 -20.23
N ILE A 510 -11.42 16.54 -19.94
CA ILE A 510 -10.31 15.96 -20.70
C ILE A 510 -10.78 15.41 -22.06
N VAL A 511 -11.93 14.74 -22.10
CA VAL A 511 -12.46 14.10 -23.31
C VAL A 511 -12.93 15.13 -24.34
N GLU A 512 -13.44 16.28 -23.89
CA GLU A 512 -13.91 17.37 -24.77
C GLU A 512 -12.77 18.20 -25.37
N LEU A 513 -11.52 18.02 -24.93
CA LEU A 513 -10.38 18.77 -25.47
C LEU A 513 -10.03 18.32 -26.90
N PRO A 514 -9.85 19.26 -27.85
CA PRO A 514 -9.40 18.93 -29.19
C PRO A 514 -7.95 18.42 -29.16
N VAL A 515 -7.71 17.23 -29.73
CA VAL A 515 -6.41 16.54 -29.72
C VAL A 515 -5.27 17.41 -30.30
N SER A 516 -5.59 18.34 -31.20
CA SER A 516 -4.64 19.28 -31.83
C SER A 516 -4.06 20.34 -30.89
N GLN A 517 -4.64 20.57 -29.72
CA GLN A 517 -4.19 21.58 -28.74
C GLN A 517 -3.44 20.97 -27.54
N VAL A 518 -3.31 19.64 -27.49
CA VAL A 518 -2.70 18.95 -26.36
C VAL A 518 -1.18 18.85 -26.56
N SER A 519 -0.42 19.59 -25.76
CA SER A 519 1.03 19.41 -25.70
C SER A 519 1.41 18.02 -25.14
N LEU A 520 2.55 17.46 -25.55
CA LEU A 520 3.03 16.16 -25.04
C LEU A 520 3.16 16.13 -23.49
N GLN A 521 3.51 17.26 -22.88
CA GLN A 521 3.65 17.37 -21.42
C GLN A 521 2.30 17.42 -20.70
N SER A 522 1.31 18.14 -21.25
CA SER A 522 -0.04 18.14 -20.68
C SER A 522 -0.73 16.79 -20.85
N LEU A 523 -0.49 16.09 -21.96
CA LEU A 523 -1.00 14.74 -22.20
C LEU A 523 -0.58 13.75 -21.09
N CYS A 524 0.69 13.77 -20.68
CA CYS A 524 1.18 12.89 -19.60
C CYS A 524 0.37 13.06 -18.31
N TRP A 525 -0.05 14.28 -17.99
CA TRP A 525 -0.86 14.57 -16.80
C TRP A 525 -2.32 14.20 -16.98
N HIS A 526 -2.90 14.44 -18.17
CA HIS A 526 -4.25 13.96 -18.52
C HIS A 526 -4.34 12.44 -18.39
N LEU A 527 -3.38 11.69 -18.93
CA LEU A 527 -3.33 10.23 -18.84
C LEU A 527 -3.24 9.74 -17.39
N LYS A 528 -2.48 10.42 -16.53
CA LYS A 528 -2.40 10.07 -15.09
C LYS A 528 -3.74 10.27 -14.38
N ILE A 529 -4.46 11.34 -14.66
CA ILE A 529 -5.81 11.56 -14.11
C ILE A 529 -6.78 10.53 -14.65
N LEU A 530 -6.80 10.27 -15.96
CA LEU A 530 -7.64 9.22 -16.54
C LEU A 530 -7.32 7.83 -15.96
N GLY A 531 -6.05 7.57 -15.67
CA GLY A 531 -5.62 6.35 -14.97
C GLY A 531 -6.23 6.24 -13.58
N ARG A 532 -6.38 7.35 -12.86
CA ARG A 532 -7.08 7.38 -11.58
C ARG A 532 -8.60 7.26 -11.73
N VAL A 533 -9.19 7.94 -12.71
CA VAL A 533 -10.62 7.83 -13.05
C VAL A 533 -10.97 6.37 -13.37
N ALA A 534 -10.11 5.66 -14.09
CA ALA A 534 -10.31 4.26 -14.46
C ALA A 534 -10.30 3.27 -13.28
N LYS A 535 -9.82 3.68 -12.09
CA LYS A 535 -9.92 2.88 -10.87
C LYS A 535 -11.28 2.98 -10.19
N GLU A 536 -12.04 4.04 -10.47
CA GLU A 536 -13.29 4.32 -9.74
C GLU A 536 -14.47 3.60 -10.38
N THR A 537 -15.09 2.69 -9.61
CA THR A 537 -16.07 1.71 -10.11
C THR A 537 -17.38 2.31 -10.65
N GLN A 538 -17.76 3.49 -10.17
CA GLN A 538 -19.03 4.14 -10.49
C GLN A 538 -18.97 5.04 -11.72
N VAL A 539 -17.77 5.34 -12.24
CA VAL A 539 -17.58 6.24 -13.39
C VAL A 539 -17.64 5.46 -14.71
N SER A 540 -18.38 5.97 -15.69
CA SER A 540 -18.45 5.36 -17.03
C SER A 540 -17.15 5.59 -17.80
N GLN A 541 -16.50 4.52 -18.27
CA GLN A 541 -15.17 4.60 -18.89
C GLN A 541 -15.18 4.63 -20.43
N ARG A 542 -16.35 4.54 -21.06
CA ARG A 542 -16.48 4.46 -22.52
C ARG A 542 -15.90 5.70 -23.24
N SER A 543 -16.17 6.88 -22.69
CA SER A 543 -15.63 8.15 -23.18
C SER A 543 -14.10 8.20 -23.10
N THR A 544 -13.52 7.68 -22.01
CA THR A 544 -12.06 7.57 -21.84
C THR A 544 -11.44 6.69 -22.93
N VAL A 545 -12.01 5.52 -23.21
CA VAL A 545 -11.46 4.61 -24.24
C VAL A 545 -11.57 5.21 -25.64
N HIS A 546 -12.70 5.83 -25.96
CA HIS A 546 -12.86 6.49 -27.25
C HIS A 546 -11.87 7.65 -27.43
N PHE A 547 -11.63 8.44 -26.37
CA PHE A 547 -10.60 9.48 -26.37
C PHE A 547 -9.20 8.90 -26.58
N LEU A 548 -8.82 7.83 -25.87
CA LEU A 548 -7.53 7.16 -26.05
C LEU A 548 -7.36 6.61 -27.47
N PHE A 549 -8.41 6.03 -28.03
CA PHE A 549 -8.40 5.51 -29.40
C PHE A 549 -8.24 6.64 -30.43
N ASN A 550 -9.00 7.72 -30.28
CA ASN A 550 -8.88 8.91 -31.15
C ASN A 550 -7.49 9.54 -31.03
N LEU A 551 -6.93 9.58 -29.83
CA LEU A 551 -5.59 10.08 -29.58
C LEU A 551 -4.52 9.25 -30.31
N LEU A 552 -4.59 7.92 -30.25
CA LEU A 552 -3.65 7.05 -30.97
C LEU A 552 -3.78 7.12 -32.50
N ILE A 553 -4.97 7.43 -33.02
CA ILE A 553 -5.21 7.58 -34.47
C ILE A 553 -4.75 8.94 -34.99
N SER A 554 -5.03 10.00 -34.25
CA SER A 554 -4.83 11.38 -34.72
C SER A 554 -3.45 11.95 -34.39
N SER A 555 -2.66 11.28 -33.54
CA SER A 555 -1.34 11.74 -33.14
C SER A 555 -0.23 10.78 -33.59
N ASP A 556 0.98 11.31 -33.76
CA ASP A 556 2.18 10.53 -34.12
C ASP A 556 2.74 9.70 -32.96
N LEU A 557 2.01 9.51 -31.85
CA LEU A 557 2.48 8.79 -30.66
C LEU A 557 2.85 7.33 -30.94
N CYS A 558 2.19 6.70 -31.91
CA CYS A 558 2.51 5.33 -32.31
C CYS A 558 3.86 5.26 -33.04
N GLY A 559 4.21 6.29 -33.80
CA GLY A 559 5.46 6.40 -34.56
C GLY A 559 6.60 7.10 -33.82
N SER A 560 6.32 7.83 -32.73
CA SER A 560 7.36 8.41 -31.88
C SER A 560 7.94 7.39 -30.88
N GLY A 561 7.22 6.30 -30.62
CA GLY A 561 7.67 5.21 -29.77
C GLY A 561 7.92 5.60 -28.31
N ASP A 562 7.29 6.65 -27.78
CA ASP A 562 7.57 7.10 -26.41
C ASP A 562 7.04 6.10 -25.36
N TRP A 563 7.99 5.32 -24.84
CA TRP A 563 7.78 4.30 -23.83
C TRP A 563 6.97 4.78 -22.61
N ARG A 564 7.12 6.05 -22.17
CA ARG A 564 6.42 6.56 -20.99
C ARG A 564 4.93 6.76 -21.25
N MET A 565 4.57 7.27 -22.43
CA MET A 565 3.18 7.49 -22.80
C MET A 565 2.47 6.16 -23.06
N GLY A 566 3.12 5.22 -23.75
CA GLY A 566 2.54 3.89 -23.97
C GLY A 566 2.28 3.15 -22.66
N ASN A 567 3.19 3.23 -21.68
CA ASN A 567 2.95 2.67 -20.35
C ASN A 567 1.81 3.36 -19.59
N ALA A 568 1.65 4.68 -19.73
CA ALA A 568 0.52 5.38 -19.13
C ALA A 568 -0.82 4.92 -19.71
N ILE A 569 -0.89 4.69 -21.04
CA ILE A 569 -2.08 4.15 -21.70
C ILE A 569 -2.34 2.70 -21.25
N LEU A 570 -1.30 1.85 -21.23
CA LEU A 570 -1.40 0.48 -20.75
C LEU A 570 -1.83 0.39 -19.28
N ALA A 571 -1.39 1.32 -18.43
CA ALA A 571 -1.84 1.41 -17.04
C ALA A 571 -3.35 1.73 -16.95
N ILE A 572 -3.87 2.61 -17.81
CA ILE A 572 -5.31 2.85 -17.92
C ILE A 572 -6.01 1.55 -18.37
N CYS A 573 -5.55 0.92 -19.45
CA CYS A 573 -6.11 -0.34 -19.94
C CYS A 573 -6.14 -1.42 -18.84
N ARG A 574 -5.07 -1.55 -18.04
CA ARG A 574 -5.03 -2.48 -16.91
C ARG A 574 -6.10 -2.18 -15.86
N ASN A 575 -6.30 -0.91 -15.49
CA ASN A 575 -7.36 -0.54 -14.54
C ASN A 575 -8.75 -0.83 -15.12
N LEU A 576 -8.94 -0.60 -16.42
CA LEU A 576 -10.19 -0.91 -17.13
C LEU A 576 -10.47 -2.42 -17.20
N LEU A 577 -9.45 -3.28 -17.33
CA LEU A 577 -9.60 -4.73 -17.27
C LEU A 577 -10.14 -5.23 -15.92
N GLN A 578 -9.89 -4.49 -14.84
CA GLN A 578 -10.38 -4.80 -13.49
C GLN A 578 -11.74 -4.13 -13.18
N HIS A 579 -12.26 -3.31 -14.08
CA HIS A 579 -13.40 -2.44 -13.82
C HIS A 579 -14.74 -3.20 -13.93
N PRO A 580 -15.75 -2.93 -13.07
CA PRO A 580 -17.03 -3.63 -13.10
C PRO A 580 -17.86 -3.37 -14.37
N SER A 581 -17.58 -2.28 -15.10
CA SER A 581 -18.24 -1.98 -16.39
C SER A 581 -17.52 -2.54 -17.62
N LEU A 582 -16.61 -3.51 -17.45
CA LEU A 582 -15.85 -4.11 -18.56
C LEU A 582 -16.74 -4.56 -19.73
N ASP A 583 -17.93 -5.11 -19.47
CA ASP A 583 -18.84 -5.56 -20.53
C ASP A 583 -19.26 -4.45 -21.50
N GLN A 584 -19.41 -3.21 -21.00
CA GLN A 584 -19.80 -2.07 -21.81
C GLN A 584 -18.66 -1.54 -22.68
N VAL A 585 -17.42 -1.77 -22.24
CA VAL A 585 -16.19 -1.22 -22.83
C VAL A 585 -15.37 -2.29 -23.54
N PHE A 586 -15.79 -3.57 -23.48
CA PHE A 586 -15.05 -4.71 -23.99
C PHE A 586 -14.59 -4.54 -25.44
N VAL A 587 -15.49 -4.12 -26.33
CA VAL A 587 -15.20 -3.93 -27.75
C VAL A 587 -14.22 -2.78 -27.95
N ASP A 588 -14.55 -1.62 -27.40
CA ASP A 588 -13.75 -0.40 -27.54
C ASP A 588 -12.32 -0.62 -26.98
N LEU A 589 -12.19 -1.37 -25.88
CA LEU A 589 -10.89 -1.71 -25.27
C LEU A 589 -10.13 -2.77 -26.09
N ALA A 590 -10.81 -3.77 -26.64
CA ALA A 590 -10.20 -4.77 -27.50
C ALA A 590 -9.65 -4.13 -28.78
N ASP A 591 -10.40 -3.22 -29.39
CA ASP A 591 -9.97 -2.47 -30.58
C ASP A 591 -8.76 -1.57 -30.27
N LEU A 592 -8.76 -0.91 -29.11
CA LEU A 592 -7.63 -0.10 -28.64
C LEU A 592 -6.35 -0.95 -28.45
N LEU A 593 -6.44 -2.07 -27.72
CA LEU A 593 -5.32 -2.96 -27.48
C LEU A 593 -4.81 -3.60 -28.77
N GLN A 594 -5.73 -3.98 -29.67
CA GLN A 594 -5.37 -4.51 -30.98
C GLN A 594 -4.66 -3.45 -31.82
N PHE A 595 -5.12 -2.20 -31.82
CA PHE A 595 -4.46 -1.11 -32.53
C PHE A 595 -3.03 -0.89 -32.01
N MET A 596 -2.85 -0.84 -30.69
CA MET A 596 -1.52 -0.72 -30.06
C MET A 596 -0.59 -1.88 -30.43
N MET A 597 -1.08 -3.12 -30.40
CA MET A 597 -0.31 -4.31 -30.76
C MET A 597 0.26 -4.25 -32.19
N HIS A 598 -0.47 -3.65 -33.15
CA HIS A 598 -0.08 -3.64 -34.56
C HIS A 598 0.67 -2.38 -35.01
N ARG A 599 0.46 -1.24 -34.35
CA ARG A 599 0.90 0.08 -34.83
C ARG A 599 1.97 0.75 -33.99
N TYR A 600 2.17 0.33 -32.74
CA TYR A 600 3.14 0.98 -31.85
C TYR A 600 4.57 0.49 -32.16
N GLU A 601 5.55 1.40 -32.28
CA GLU A 601 6.92 1.02 -32.65
C GLU A 601 7.64 0.19 -31.57
N ASP A 602 7.54 0.63 -30.31
CA ASP A 602 8.16 -0.01 -29.15
C ASP A 602 7.68 -1.46 -28.97
N THR A 603 8.63 -2.40 -28.85
CA THR A 603 8.35 -3.83 -28.75
C THR A 603 7.71 -4.20 -27.43
N ASP A 604 8.14 -3.59 -26.32
CA ASP A 604 7.65 -3.92 -25.00
C ASP A 604 6.18 -3.54 -24.88
N ILE A 605 5.80 -2.35 -25.37
CA ILE A 605 4.41 -1.89 -25.36
C ILE A 605 3.53 -2.79 -26.22
N ARG A 606 4.01 -3.25 -27.39
CA ARG A 606 3.27 -4.20 -28.23
C ARG A 606 3.04 -5.54 -27.54
N ASP A 607 4.05 -6.06 -26.88
CA ASP A 607 3.95 -7.34 -26.17
C ASP A 607 3.02 -7.25 -24.96
N HIS A 608 3.06 -6.15 -24.21
CA HIS A 608 2.11 -5.90 -23.12
C HIS A 608 0.68 -5.70 -23.63
N ALA A 609 0.49 -4.97 -24.74
CA ALA A 609 -0.82 -4.82 -25.37
C ALA A 609 -1.37 -6.17 -25.85
N ARG A 610 -0.51 -7.01 -26.45
CA ARG A 610 -0.85 -8.39 -26.85
C ARG A 610 -1.23 -9.24 -25.65
N PHE A 611 -0.47 -9.16 -24.57
CA PHE A 611 -0.75 -9.88 -23.33
C PHE A 611 -2.12 -9.48 -22.77
N TYR A 612 -2.38 -8.18 -22.61
CA TYR A 612 -3.68 -7.68 -22.15
C TYR A 612 -4.84 -8.04 -23.07
N TYR A 613 -4.64 -8.00 -24.39
CA TYR A 613 -5.64 -8.46 -25.36
C TYR A 613 -5.92 -9.97 -25.20
N THR A 614 -4.88 -10.77 -25.00
CA THR A 614 -4.99 -12.21 -24.77
C THR A 614 -5.74 -12.50 -23.48
N LEU A 615 -5.46 -11.75 -22.40
CA LEU A 615 -6.20 -11.87 -21.15
C LEU A 615 -7.68 -11.53 -21.35
N LEU A 616 -7.97 -10.37 -21.96
CA LEU A 616 -9.35 -9.89 -22.19
C LEU A 616 -10.19 -10.89 -23.00
N THR A 617 -9.59 -11.55 -23.98
CA THR A 617 -10.29 -12.47 -24.89
C THR A 617 -10.44 -13.88 -24.36
N ASN A 618 -9.50 -14.36 -23.52
CA ASN A 618 -9.46 -15.77 -23.09
C ASN A 618 -9.93 -16.01 -21.65
N LEU A 619 -9.95 -14.99 -20.78
CA LEU A 619 -10.29 -15.17 -19.37
C LEU A 619 -11.66 -14.56 -19.03
N SER A 620 -12.37 -15.22 -18.12
CA SER A 620 -13.55 -14.63 -17.49
C SER A 620 -13.16 -13.50 -16.55
N ARG A 621 -14.12 -12.63 -16.19
CA ARG A 621 -13.90 -11.49 -15.30
C ARG A 621 -13.28 -11.88 -13.95
N GLU A 622 -13.76 -12.96 -13.34
CA GLU A 622 -13.25 -13.43 -12.04
C GLU A 622 -11.81 -13.96 -12.15
N LYS A 623 -11.48 -14.68 -13.23
CA LYS A 623 -10.11 -15.12 -13.49
C LYS A 623 -9.20 -13.92 -13.80
N LEU A 624 -9.70 -12.92 -14.53
CA LEU A 624 -8.99 -11.67 -14.82
C LEU A 624 -8.63 -10.89 -13.56
N SER A 625 -9.60 -10.70 -12.65
CA SER A 625 -9.34 -9.99 -11.39
C SER A 625 -8.32 -10.74 -10.53
N GLY A 626 -8.40 -12.08 -10.46
CA GLY A 626 -7.43 -12.92 -9.75
C GLY A 626 -6.01 -12.82 -10.31
N VAL A 627 -5.84 -12.85 -11.63
CA VAL A 627 -4.52 -12.75 -12.28
C VAL A 627 -3.92 -11.34 -12.14
N LEU A 628 -4.73 -10.29 -12.26
CA LEU A 628 -4.26 -8.91 -12.26
C LEU A 628 -4.07 -8.30 -10.85
N ALA A 629 -4.65 -8.90 -9.80
CA ALA A 629 -4.53 -8.47 -8.40
C ALA A 629 -3.16 -8.77 -7.77
N MET A 630 -2.28 -9.50 -8.47
CA MET A 630 -0.89 -9.68 -8.05
C MET A 630 -0.10 -8.38 -8.27
N GLY A 631 0.01 -7.56 -7.23
CA GLY A 631 0.79 -6.31 -7.17
C GLY A 631 1.52 -6.15 -5.83
N PRO A 632 2.58 -5.31 -5.76
CA PRO A 632 3.76 -5.48 -4.89
C PRO A 632 3.66 -4.89 -3.47
N GLU A 633 2.47 -4.62 -2.95
CA GLU A 633 2.32 -4.04 -1.60
C GLU A 633 1.66 -5.02 -0.64
N VAL A 634 2.28 -5.15 0.54
CA VAL A 634 1.92 -5.95 1.72
C VAL A 634 2.66 -7.30 1.82
N GLY A 635 3.69 -7.27 2.68
CA GLY A 635 4.36 -8.46 3.19
C GLY A 635 3.38 -9.44 3.84
N GLN A 636 3.65 -10.72 3.64
CA GLN A 636 2.96 -11.86 4.26
C GLN A 636 1.47 -12.06 3.93
N ALA A 637 0.97 -11.53 2.82
CA ALA A 637 -0.19 -12.16 2.19
C ALA A 637 0.28 -13.48 1.56
N LYS A 638 -0.21 -14.61 2.11
CA LYS A 638 0.03 -15.97 1.61
C LYS A 638 0.27 -15.95 0.11
N VAL A 639 1.50 -16.32 -0.23
CA VAL A 639 1.90 -16.89 -1.49
C VAL A 639 0.74 -17.76 -2.02
N ARG A 640 -0.17 -17.16 -2.80
CA ARG A 640 -1.04 -17.85 -3.76
C ARG A 640 -0.13 -18.26 -4.90
N SER A 641 0.89 -19.04 -4.56
CA SER A 641 1.61 -19.82 -5.52
C SER A 641 0.61 -20.76 -6.14
N LEU A 642 0.80 -21.02 -7.42
CA LEU A 642 0.28 -22.16 -8.17
C LEU A 642 0.60 -23.54 -7.51
N SER A 643 1.17 -23.55 -6.31
CA SER A 643 1.48 -24.69 -5.45
C SER A 643 0.37 -25.07 -4.46
N SER A 644 -0.72 -24.31 -4.33
CA SER A 644 -1.85 -24.68 -3.45
C SER A 644 -2.85 -25.63 -4.13
N ILE A 645 -2.36 -26.64 -4.84
CA ILE A 645 -3.18 -27.71 -5.45
C ILE A 645 -3.77 -28.65 -4.37
N MET A 646 -3.40 -28.50 -3.09
CA MET A 646 -3.75 -29.44 -2.02
C MET A 646 -4.46 -28.83 -0.80
N ALA A 647 -4.89 -27.57 -0.84
CA ALA A 647 -5.65 -26.97 0.27
C ALA A 647 -7.15 -26.98 -0.05
N GLU A 648 -7.85 -27.94 0.54
CA GLU A 648 -9.30 -28.12 0.50
C GLU A 648 -10.01 -26.87 1.04
N SER A 649 -10.45 -25.98 0.15
CA SER A 649 -11.65 -25.17 0.39
C SER A 649 -12.65 -25.51 -0.72
N GLU A 650 -13.91 -25.78 -0.34
CA GLU A 650 -14.94 -26.29 -1.27
C GLU A 650 -15.17 -25.35 -2.47
N GLU A 651 -15.03 -24.02 -2.27
CA GLU A 651 -15.15 -23.01 -3.34
C GLU A 651 -13.94 -22.98 -4.31
N GLN A 652 -12.74 -23.34 -3.86
CA GLN A 652 -11.55 -23.44 -4.74
C GLN A 652 -11.53 -24.76 -5.51
N SER A 653 -12.11 -25.80 -4.92
CA SER A 653 -12.30 -27.11 -5.54
C SER A 653 -13.24 -27.01 -6.75
N SER A 654 -14.36 -26.28 -6.61
CA SER A 654 -15.34 -26.11 -7.69
C SER A 654 -14.81 -25.33 -8.90
N CYS A 655 -13.98 -24.30 -8.69
CA CYS A 655 -13.35 -23.50 -9.76
C CYS A 655 -12.28 -24.26 -10.55
N LEU A 656 -11.64 -25.26 -9.95
CA LEU A 656 -10.60 -26.09 -10.58
C LEU A 656 -11.16 -27.39 -11.18
N THR A 657 -12.33 -27.85 -10.73
CA THR A 657 -13.01 -29.02 -11.30
C THR A 657 -13.77 -28.66 -12.57
N ILE A 658 -13.56 -29.43 -13.62
CA ILE A 658 -14.33 -29.31 -14.87
C ILE A 658 -15.71 -29.94 -14.65
N GLN A 659 -16.78 -29.15 -14.80
CA GLN A 659 -18.15 -29.59 -14.56
C GLN A 659 -18.79 -30.15 -15.84
N PRO A 660 -19.40 -31.35 -15.84
CA PRO A 660 -20.08 -31.87 -17.01
C PRO A 660 -21.44 -31.20 -17.22
N THR A 661 -21.78 -30.85 -18.46
CA THR A 661 -23.11 -30.36 -18.83
C THR A 661 -24.09 -31.52 -19.08
N LYS A 662 -25.37 -31.32 -18.78
CA LYS A 662 -26.42 -32.33 -19.03
C LYS A 662 -26.90 -32.37 -20.49
N GLN A 663 -26.68 -31.28 -21.23
CA GLN A 663 -27.09 -31.10 -22.62
C GLN A 663 -25.95 -30.44 -23.41
N PRO A 664 -25.86 -30.67 -24.72
CA PRO A 664 -24.85 -30.05 -25.58
C PRO A 664 -25.08 -28.53 -25.65
N VAL A 665 -24.11 -27.76 -25.17
CA VAL A 665 -24.18 -26.27 -25.15
C VAL A 665 -23.71 -25.67 -26.48
N LEU A 666 -22.81 -26.37 -27.19
CA LEU A 666 -22.23 -25.94 -28.46
C LEU A 666 -22.69 -26.88 -29.58
N GLN A 667 -22.73 -26.36 -30.81
CA GLN A 667 -23.01 -27.13 -32.01
C GLN A 667 -21.99 -26.82 -33.11
N LEU A 668 -21.39 -27.87 -33.68
CA LEU A 668 -20.55 -27.76 -34.87
C LEU A 668 -21.40 -27.93 -36.12
N VAL A 669 -21.35 -26.95 -37.01
CA VAL A 669 -22.07 -26.97 -38.29
C VAL A 669 -21.07 -27.03 -39.43
N ARG A 670 -21.20 -28.05 -40.28
CA ARG A 670 -20.33 -28.21 -41.44
C ARG A 670 -20.68 -27.19 -42.53
N LEU A 671 -19.70 -26.38 -42.92
CA LEU A 671 -19.81 -25.47 -44.06
C LEU A 671 -19.51 -26.25 -45.35
N ARG A 672 -20.41 -26.21 -46.34
CA ARG A 672 -20.16 -26.79 -47.67
C ARG A 672 -19.39 -25.78 -48.52
N ASP A 673 -18.29 -26.26 -49.10
CA ASP A 673 -17.36 -25.47 -49.91
C ASP A 673 -17.89 -25.37 -51.35
N ASP A 674 -19.04 -24.73 -51.54
CA ASP A 674 -19.46 -24.28 -52.88
C ASP A 674 -18.68 -23.00 -53.18
N GLY A 675 -17.91 -23.01 -54.27
CA GLY A 675 -17.08 -21.90 -54.72
C GLY A 675 -17.86 -20.64 -55.07
N MET A 676 -18.33 -19.92 -54.06
CA MET A 676 -18.87 -18.57 -54.07
C MET A 676 -18.65 -17.97 -52.68
N LEU A 677 -17.41 -17.56 -52.40
CA LEU A 677 -16.99 -16.90 -51.15
C LEU A 677 -17.55 -15.47 -50.98
N GLY A 678 -18.75 -15.19 -51.49
CA GLY A 678 -19.33 -13.84 -51.56
C GLY A 678 -20.79 -13.66 -51.11
N THR A 679 -21.64 -14.69 -51.06
CA THR A 679 -23.10 -14.39 -51.04
C THR A 679 -24.03 -15.32 -50.26
N LEU A 680 -23.54 -16.11 -49.31
CA LEU A 680 -24.39 -16.96 -48.46
C LEU A 680 -24.28 -16.72 -46.94
N CYS A 681 -23.71 -15.60 -46.50
CA CYS A 681 -23.68 -15.22 -45.08
C CYS A 681 -24.84 -14.30 -44.63
N ASN A 682 -25.95 -14.26 -45.39
CA ASN A 682 -27.17 -13.52 -45.00
C ASN A 682 -28.32 -14.42 -44.50
N GLY A 683 -28.17 -15.74 -44.58
CA GLY A 683 -29.07 -16.66 -43.88
C GLY A 683 -28.49 -16.93 -42.49
N ARG A 684 -29.15 -16.45 -41.43
CA ARG A 684 -28.88 -16.97 -40.07
C ARG A 684 -29.07 -18.50 -40.14
N PRO A 685 -28.10 -19.31 -39.69
CA PRO A 685 -28.41 -20.71 -39.39
C PRO A 685 -29.57 -20.68 -38.39
N GLU A 686 -30.63 -21.45 -38.64
CA GLU A 686 -31.75 -21.58 -37.73
C GLU A 686 -31.22 -22.14 -36.40
N ILE A 687 -30.95 -21.24 -35.45
CA ILE A 687 -30.69 -21.59 -34.07
C ILE A 687 -31.96 -22.27 -33.59
N SER A 688 -31.89 -23.56 -33.25
CA SER A 688 -32.97 -24.27 -32.57
C SER A 688 -33.36 -23.43 -31.36
N LYS A 689 -34.61 -22.94 -31.33
CA LYS A 689 -35.20 -22.18 -30.23
C LYS A 689 -35.39 -23.07 -28.99
N GLY A 690 -34.28 -23.52 -28.40
CA GLY A 690 -34.23 -23.82 -26.97
C GLY A 690 -33.82 -22.53 -26.26
N GLU A 691 -34.45 -22.20 -25.14
CA GLU A 691 -33.95 -21.16 -24.24
C GLU A 691 -32.54 -21.57 -23.79
N VAL A 692 -31.51 -20.94 -24.37
CA VAL A 692 -30.14 -21.09 -23.88
C VAL A 692 -30.08 -20.40 -22.54
N ASP A 693 -29.59 -21.11 -21.51
CA ASP A 693 -29.42 -20.52 -20.19
C ASP A 693 -28.51 -19.29 -20.28
N SER A 694 -28.88 -18.23 -19.56
CA SER A 694 -28.14 -16.98 -19.44
C SER A 694 -26.66 -17.19 -19.08
N LEU A 695 -26.37 -18.26 -18.34
CA LEU A 695 -25.03 -18.71 -17.95
C LEU A 695 -24.10 -18.99 -19.16
N PHE A 696 -24.65 -19.46 -20.28
CA PHE A 696 -23.89 -19.83 -21.48
C PHE A 696 -23.90 -18.78 -22.58
N HIS A 697 -24.39 -17.55 -22.31
CA HIS A 697 -24.41 -16.46 -23.29
C HIS A 697 -23.01 -16.01 -23.72
N LYS A 698 -22.02 -16.15 -22.82
CA LYS A 698 -20.63 -15.81 -23.08
C LYS A 698 -19.69 -16.93 -22.65
N LEU A 699 -18.94 -17.46 -23.60
CA LEU A 699 -17.99 -18.54 -23.40
C LEU A 699 -16.56 -18.07 -23.74
N PHE A 700 -15.59 -18.51 -22.95
CA PHE A 700 -14.18 -18.13 -23.05
C PHE A 700 -13.27 -19.38 -23.05
N SER A 701 -12.10 -19.29 -23.67
CA SER A 701 -11.10 -20.37 -23.77
C SER A 701 -11.71 -21.71 -24.16
N ILE A 702 -12.44 -21.74 -25.27
CA ILE A 702 -13.09 -22.96 -25.77
C ILE A 702 -12.00 -23.84 -26.39
N CYS A 703 -11.76 -25.01 -25.83
CA CYS A 703 -10.90 -26.04 -26.38
C CYS A 703 -11.78 -27.15 -26.97
N LEU A 704 -11.72 -27.32 -28.29
CA LEU A 704 -12.38 -28.41 -29.00
C LEU A 704 -11.40 -29.58 -29.12
N HIS A 705 -11.77 -30.69 -28.50
CA HIS A 705 -11.02 -31.94 -28.56
C HIS A 705 -11.76 -32.94 -29.45
N PHE A 706 -10.99 -33.72 -30.20
CA PHE A 706 -11.52 -34.66 -31.18
C PHE A 706 -10.85 -36.02 -31.01
N ASP A 707 -11.62 -36.98 -30.52
CA ASP A 707 -11.21 -38.37 -30.37
C ASP A 707 -11.58 -39.17 -31.62
N LEU A 708 -10.63 -39.99 -32.08
CA LEU A 708 -10.86 -40.94 -33.16
C LEU A 708 -11.57 -42.19 -32.64
N THR A 709 -12.60 -42.64 -33.35
CA THR A 709 -13.27 -43.92 -33.04
C THR A 709 -12.46 -45.14 -33.52
N ASP A 710 -11.50 -44.92 -34.41
CA ASP A 710 -10.67 -45.95 -35.02
C ASP A 710 -9.20 -45.48 -35.20
N SER A 711 -8.35 -46.34 -35.73
CA SER A 711 -6.93 -46.05 -35.99
C SER A 711 -6.65 -45.69 -37.46
N ASN A 712 -7.68 -45.32 -38.22
CA ASN A 712 -7.57 -45.01 -39.65
C ASN A 712 -6.90 -43.65 -39.90
N TYR A 713 -6.89 -42.74 -38.91
CA TYR A 713 -6.30 -41.41 -38.99
C TYR A 713 -5.22 -41.20 -37.92
N GLU A 714 -4.35 -40.22 -38.12
CA GLU A 714 -3.45 -39.74 -37.06
C GLU A 714 -4.22 -38.91 -36.03
N GLU A 715 -3.77 -38.95 -34.77
CA GLU A 715 -4.31 -38.13 -33.69
C GLU A 715 -4.31 -36.65 -34.06
N MET A 716 -5.40 -35.96 -33.74
CA MET A 716 -5.60 -34.56 -34.06
C MET A 716 -5.17 -33.67 -32.90
N SER A 717 -4.64 -32.49 -33.22
CA SER A 717 -4.40 -31.45 -32.21
C SER A 717 -5.70 -30.74 -31.85
N ASP A 718 -5.85 -30.43 -30.57
CA ASP A 718 -6.95 -29.61 -30.07
C ASP A 718 -7.03 -28.26 -30.78
N ILE A 719 -8.26 -27.75 -30.91
CA ILE A 719 -8.51 -26.43 -31.51
C ILE A 719 -9.00 -25.47 -30.45
N SER A 720 -8.25 -24.39 -30.22
CA SER A 720 -8.61 -23.32 -29.30
C SER A 720 -9.38 -22.20 -29.99
N VAL A 721 -10.56 -21.87 -29.48
CA VAL A 721 -11.37 -20.72 -29.84
C VAL A 721 -11.41 -19.75 -28.64
N PRO A 722 -10.88 -18.51 -28.76
CA PRO A 722 -10.73 -17.60 -27.63
C PRO A 722 -12.04 -17.24 -26.91
N CYS A 723 -13.08 -16.85 -27.65
CA CYS A 723 -14.38 -16.53 -27.09
C CYS A 723 -15.52 -16.76 -28.09
N LEU A 724 -16.71 -17.02 -27.56
CA LEU A 724 -17.97 -17.13 -28.31
C LEU A 724 -19.07 -16.39 -27.56
N PHE A 725 -19.76 -15.48 -28.24
CA PHE A 725 -20.89 -14.73 -27.68
C PHE A 725 -22.11 -14.92 -28.56
N ILE A 726 -23.28 -15.13 -27.95
CA ILE A 726 -24.53 -15.42 -28.66
C ILE A 726 -24.95 -14.33 -29.68
N ASN A 727 -24.57 -13.08 -29.41
CA ASN A 727 -24.90 -11.93 -30.26
C ASN A 727 -23.88 -11.68 -31.39
N ARG A 728 -22.89 -12.56 -31.56
CA ARG A 728 -21.82 -12.41 -32.57
C ARG A 728 -21.86 -13.52 -33.61
N LYS A 729 -21.18 -13.28 -34.74
CA LYS A 729 -21.00 -14.30 -35.77
C LYS A 729 -20.18 -15.47 -35.20
N PRO A 730 -20.58 -16.72 -35.46
CA PRO A 730 -19.86 -17.88 -34.96
C PRO A 730 -18.46 -17.97 -35.62
N PRO A 731 -17.42 -18.38 -34.88
CA PRO A 731 -16.09 -18.58 -35.40
C PRO A 731 -16.06 -19.80 -36.34
N VAL A 732 -15.26 -19.70 -37.41
CA VAL A 732 -15.05 -20.79 -38.37
C VAL A 732 -13.78 -21.54 -37.97
N VAL A 733 -13.89 -22.87 -37.89
CA VAL A 733 -12.81 -23.77 -37.48
C VAL A 733 -12.46 -24.72 -38.62
N PHE A 734 -11.16 -24.93 -38.86
CA PHE A 734 -10.66 -25.85 -39.89
C PHE A 734 -10.09 -27.11 -39.27
N LEU A 735 -10.66 -28.27 -39.63
CA LEU A 735 -10.19 -29.59 -39.21
C LEU A 735 -9.25 -30.17 -40.27
N LYS A 736 -7.99 -30.43 -39.90
CA LYS A 736 -6.99 -31.00 -40.82
C LYS A 736 -6.79 -32.48 -40.52
N LEU A 737 -7.39 -33.33 -41.35
CA LEU A 737 -7.30 -34.79 -41.23
C LEU A 737 -6.06 -35.35 -41.94
N LYS A 738 -5.39 -36.31 -41.31
CA LYS A 738 -4.27 -37.07 -41.89
C LYS A 738 -4.59 -38.57 -41.88
N PRO A 739 -5.11 -39.13 -42.99
CA PRO A 739 -5.46 -40.55 -43.05
C PRO A 739 -4.21 -41.43 -43.11
N ARG A 740 -4.16 -42.47 -42.27
CA ARG A 740 -3.31 -43.65 -42.42
C ARG A 740 -3.94 -44.67 -43.36
N GLN A 741 -5.27 -44.77 -43.33
CA GLN A 741 -6.08 -45.60 -44.22
C GLN A 741 -7.26 -44.78 -44.75
N PRO A 742 -7.63 -44.90 -46.03
CA PRO A 742 -8.69 -44.09 -46.65
C PRO A 742 -10.09 -44.67 -46.38
N TYR A 743 -10.42 -44.90 -45.12
CA TYR A 743 -11.73 -45.38 -44.70
C TYR A 743 -12.53 -44.25 -44.04
N PRO A 744 -13.86 -44.18 -44.25
CA PRO A 744 -14.70 -43.22 -43.54
C PRO A 744 -14.64 -43.48 -42.04
N THR A 745 -14.68 -42.41 -41.24
CA THR A 745 -14.62 -42.49 -39.77
C THR A 745 -15.60 -41.52 -39.12
N SER A 746 -15.86 -41.71 -37.83
CA SER A 746 -16.60 -40.77 -37.00
C SER A 746 -15.67 -40.18 -35.94
N LEU A 747 -15.65 -38.84 -35.84
CA LEU A 747 -14.85 -38.13 -34.84
C LEU A 747 -15.75 -37.80 -33.66
N ARG A 748 -15.43 -38.32 -32.47
CA ARG A 748 -16.11 -37.90 -31.25
C ARG A 748 -15.58 -36.52 -30.88
N ALA A 749 -16.47 -35.55 -30.78
CA ALA A 749 -16.10 -34.18 -30.45
C ALA A 749 -16.57 -33.85 -29.02
N CYS A 750 -15.69 -33.26 -28.22
CA CYS A 750 -16.04 -32.65 -26.95
C CYS A 750 -15.43 -31.26 -26.84
N ALA A 751 -15.99 -30.44 -25.97
CA ALA A 751 -15.51 -29.08 -25.75
C ALA A 751 -15.35 -28.80 -24.26
N ILE A 752 -14.22 -28.20 -23.91
CA ILE A 752 -13.97 -27.62 -22.60
C ILE A 752 -13.99 -26.10 -22.74
N PHE A 753 -14.74 -25.39 -21.91
CA PHE A 753 -14.83 -23.93 -21.98
C PHE A 753 -15.03 -23.31 -20.60
N THR A 754 -14.81 -22.01 -20.47
CA THR A 754 -15.05 -21.23 -19.24
C THR A 754 -16.23 -20.27 -19.41
N THR A 755 -17.10 -20.20 -18.41
CA THR A 755 -18.24 -19.26 -18.35
C THR A 755 -17.89 -17.98 -17.59
N GLU A 756 -18.79 -16.99 -17.59
CA GLU A 756 -18.53 -15.64 -17.02
C GLU A 756 -18.25 -15.65 -15.51
N ASP A 757 -18.84 -16.61 -14.79
CA ASP A 757 -18.63 -16.97 -13.38
C ASP A 757 -17.29 -17.69 -13.11
N GLY A 758 -16.43 -17.84 -14.11
CA GLY A 758 -15.12 -18.46 -13.95
C GLY A 758 -15.10 -19.98 -13.79
N LEU A 759 -16.25 -20.66 -13.82
CA LEU A 759 -16.30 -22.11 -13.81
C LEU A 759 -15.89 -22.69 -15.18
N SER A 760 -15.24 -23.86 -15.15
CA SER A 760 -14.84 -24.59 -16.36
C SER A 760 -15.80 -25.74 -16.58
N TRP A 761 -16.31 -25.88 -17.80
CA TRP A 761 -17.33 -26.84 -18.17
C TRP A 761 -16.83 -27.79 -19.26
N HIS A 762 -17.34 -29.02 -19.25
CA HIS A 762 -17.16 -30.02 -20.29
C HIS A 762 -18.52 -30.35 -20.91
N THR A 763 -18.60 -30.28 -22.23
CA THR A 763 -19.77 -30.71 -22.99
C THR A 763 -19.37 -31.70 -24.07
N ASP A 764 -20.13 -32.78 -24.18
CA ASP A 764 -20.09 -33.65 -25.35
C ASP A 764 -20.83 -32.97 -26.51
N LEU A 765 -20.29 -33.11 -27.72
CA LEU A 765 -20.86 -32.59 -28.95
C LEU A 765 -21.38 -33.74 -29.81
N ALA A 766 -22.17 -33.42 -30.82
CA ALA A 766 -22.52 -34.41 -31.83
C ALA A 766 -21.27 -34.86 -32.58
N ASP A 767 -21.13 -36.17 -32.76
CA ASP A 767 -20.04 -36.77 -33.54
C ASP A 767 -19.97 -36.13 -34.94
N VAL A 768 -18.75 -35.85 -35.40
CA VAL A 768 -18.49 -35.26 -36.71
C VAL A 768 -18.18 -36.41 -37.69
N PRO A 769 -19.11 -36.75 -38.61
CA PRO A 769 -18.86 -37.82 -39.57
C PRO A 769 -17.91 -37.35 -40.68
N VAL A 770 -16.86 -38.13 -40.92
CA VAL A 770 -16.00 -38.03 -42.11
C VAL A 770 -16.49 -39.07 -43.11
N ALA A 771 -17.31 -38.62 -44.06
CA ALA A 771 -17.86 -39.50 -45.08
C ALA A 771 -16.79 -39.87 -46.11
N PHE A 772 -16.98 -41.00 -46.80
CA PHE A 772 -16.04 -41.47 -47.81
C PHE A 772 -15.73 -40.43 -48.91
N PRO A 773 -16.71 -39.64 -49.41
CA PRO A 773 -16.44 -38.60 -50.43
C PRO A 773 -15.59 -37.44 -49.91
N ASP A 774 -15.53 -37.23 -48.60
CA ASP A 774 -14.77 -36.13 -47.99
C ASP A 774 -13.25 -36.36 -48.08
N ILE A 775 -12.85 -37.60 -48.35
CA ILE A 775 -11.46 -38.04 -48.48
C ILE A 775 -10.96 -37.82 -49.91
N PHE A 776 -11.88 -37.60 -50.87
CA PHE A 776 -11.53 -37.50 -52.29
C PHE A 776 -10.70 -36.26 -52.55
N GLN A 777 -9.48 -36.47 -53.04
CA GLN A 777 -8.62 -35.40 -53.49
C GLN A 777 -8.39 -35.50 -55.00
N PRO A 778 -8.24 -34.35 -55.69
CA PRO A 778 -7.70 -34.37 -57.04
C PRO A 778 -6.28 -34.92 -57.01
N LEU A 779 -5.84 -35.49 -58.12
CA LEU A 779 -4.52 -36.06 -58.25
C LEU A 779 -3.44 -35.01 -57.83
N PRO A 780 -2.51 -35.34 -56.93
CA PRO A 780 -1.47 -34.42 -56.45
C PRO A 780 -0.35 -34.26 -57.48
N VAL A 781 -0.68 -33.75 -58.66
CA VAL A 781 0.26 -33.45 -59.75
C VAL A 781 0.47 -31.95 -59.89
N PRO A 782 1.62 -31.51 -60.42
CA PRO A 782 1.85 -30.09 -60.71
C PRO A 782 0.72 -29.50 -61.56
N ALA A 783 0.29 -28.29 -61.19
CA ALA A 783 -0.78 -27.58 -61.89
C ALA A 783 -0.47 -27.39 -63.39
N ASP A 784 0.82 -27.29 -63.74
CA ASP A 784 1.36 -27.04 -65.08
C ASP A 784 1.36 -28.26 -66.01
N TRP A 785 0.96 -29.44 -65.52
CA TRP A 785 0.92 -30.65 -66.36
C TRP A 785 -0.14 -30.55 -67.46
N PRO A 786 0.24 -30.76 -68.74
CA PRO A 786 -0.70 -30.85 -69.84
C PRO A 786 -1.74 -31.93 -69.57
N LEU A 787 -2.96 -31.67 -70.02
CA LEU A 787 -4.08 -32.58 -69.82
C LEU A 787 -3.84 -33.94 -70.52
N GLU A 788 -3.14 -33.92 -71.65
CA GLU A 788 -2.66 -35.12 -72.38
C GLU A 788 -1.77 -36.00 -71.51
N THR A 789 -0.87 -35.39 -70.72
CA THR A 789 0.03 -36.12 -69.80
C THR A 789 -0.76 -36.74 -68.64
N ARG A 790 -1.82 -36.06 -68.16
CA ARG A 790 -2.71 -36.61 -67.13
C ARG A 790 -3.56 -37.78 -67.66
N GLU A 791 -4.02 -37.70 -68.91
CA GLU A 791 -4.72 -38.79 -69.58
C GLU A 791 -3.80 -40.00 -69.85
N GLN A 792 -2.55 -39.76 -70.25
CA GLN A 792 -1.54 -40.82 -70.40
C GLN A 792 -1.25 -41.51 -69.07
N LEU A 793 -1.13 -40.75 -67.97
CA LEU A 793 -0.97 -41.32 -66.63
C LEU A 793 -2.19 -42.18 -66.26
N PHE A 794 -3.41 -41.69 -66.50
CA PHE A 794 -4.63 -42.45 -66.24
C PHE A 794 -4.65 -43.79 -66.97
N GLU A 795 -4.34 -43.81 -68.28
CA GLU A 795 -4.32 -45.07 -69.05
C GLU A 795 -3.20 -46.02 -68.61
N ASN A 796 -2.04 -45.48 -68.21
CA ASN A 796 -0.94 -46.29 -67.69
C ASN A 796 -1.30 -46.92 -66.34
N LEU A 797 -1.90 -46.15 -65.43
CA LEU A 797 -2.40 -46.67 -64.14
C LEU A 797 -3.51 -47.70 -64.34
N TRP A 798 -4.46 -47.41 -65.25
CA TRP A 798 -5.54 -48.35 -65.60
C TRP A 798 -4.99 -49.68 -66.12
N LYS A 799 -4.03 -49.64 -67.06
CA LYS A 799 -3.39 -50.86 -67.61
C LYS A 799 -2.61 -51.62 -66.54
N SER A 800 -1.89 -50.90 -65.68
CA SER A 800 -1.14 -51.51 -64.57
C SER A 800 -2.07 -52.28 -63.63
N LEU A 801 -3.20 -51.69 -63.23
CA LEU A 801 -4.15 -52.33 -62.33
C LEU A 801 -4.92 -53.48 -62.98
N CYS A 802 -5.16 -53.42 -64.29
CA CYS A 802 -5.74 -54.53 -65.02
C CYS A 802 -4.78 -55.71 -65.23
N ALA A 803 -3.47 -55.46 -65.23
CA ALA A 803 -2.44 -56.48 -65.43
C ALA A 803 -1.91 -57.07 -64.11
N ASP A 804 -2.16 -56.42 -62.98
CA ASP A 804 -1.65 -56.83 -61.67
C ASP A 804 -2.47 -58.00 -61.10
N GLU A 805 -1.86 -59.20 -61.01
CA GLU A 805 -2.44 -60.38 -60.34
C GLU A 805 -2.29 -60.32 -58.80
N SER A 806 -1.75 -59.22 -58.25
CA SER A 806 -1.66 -59.04 -56.80
C SER A 806 -3.05 -59.07 -56.15
N ARG A 807 -3.16 -59.73 -54.98
CA ARG A 807 -4.43 -59.87 -54.23
C ARG A 807 -4.95 -58.54 -53.63
N GLN A 808 -4.40 -57.40 -54.03
CA GLN A 808 -4.70 -56.08 -53.46
C GLN A 808 -5.53 -55.21 -54.39
N SER A 809 -5.36 -55.29 -55.71
CA SER A 809 -6.16 -54.54 -56.69
C SER A 809 -7.56 -55.13 -56.86
N ALA A 810 -8.52 -54.30 -57.28
CA ALA A 810 -9.86 -54.76 -57.66
C ALA A 810 -10.39 -54.01 -58.87
N ILE A 811 -11.04 -54.76 -59.76
CA ILE A 811 -11.77 -54.24 -60.91
C ILE A 811 -13.23 -54.59 -60.71
N SER A 812 -14.11 -53.62 -60.84
CA SER A 812 -15.54 -53.78 -60.66
C SER A 812 -16.31 -53.08 -61.76
N LEU A 813 -17.49 -53.61 -62.06
CA LEU A 813 -18.45 -53.05 -62.97
C LEU A 813 -19.67 -52.59 -62.16
N PHE A 814 -20.03 -51.32 -62.25
CA PHE A 814 -21.24 -50.79 -61.65
C PHE A 814 -22.17 -50.26 -62.75
N CYS A 815 -23.39 -50.78 -62.84
CA CYS A 815 -24.39 -50.34 -63.80
C CYS A 815 -25.63 -49.84 -63.05
N PHE A 816 -26.22 -48.74 -63.52
CA PHE A 816 -27.45 -48.19 -62.97
C PHE A 816 -28.36 -47.62 -64.07
N GLU A 817 -29.67 -47.67 -63.85
CA GLU A 817 -30.65 -47.08 -64.77
C GLU A 817 -30.61 -45.56 -64.70
N ILE A 818 -30.63 -44.90 -65.86
CA ILE A 818 -30.62 -43.44 -65.93
C ILE A 818 -32.06 -42.97 -65.73
N GLY A 819 -32.40 -42.55 -64.52
CA GLY A 819 -33.71 -41.97 -64.18
C GLY A 819 -33.90 -40.55 -64.77
N GLU A 820 -34.70 -39.71 -64.11
CA GLU A 820 -34.98 -38.32 -64.55
C GLU A 820 -33.75 -37.39 -64.56
N ARG A 821 -32.64 -37.76 -63.89
CA ARG A 821 -31.39 -36.98 -63.86
C ARG A 821 -30.49 -37.37 -65.02
N SER A 822 -29.92 -36.40 -65.73
CA SER A 822 -28.98 -36.72 -66.79
C SER A 822 -27.65 -37.21 -66.20
N LEU A 823 -26.98 -38.15 -66.88
CA LEU A 823 -25.64 -38.62 -66.51
C LEU A 823 -24.63 -37.45 -66.40
N ARG A 824 -24.85 -36.36 -67.17
CA ARG A 824 -24.07 -35.13 -67.08
C ARG A 824 -24.25 -34.43 -65.75
N ASP A 825 -25.48 -34.31 -65.24
CA ASP A 825 -25.75 -33.66 -63.95
C ASP A 825 -25.07 -34.38 -62.78
N ILE A 826 -25.02 -35.72 -62.82
CA ILE A 826 -24.33 -36.52 -61.79
C ILE A 826 -22.82 -36.27 -61.84
N ILE A 827 -22.25 -36.21 -63.04
CA ILE A 827 -20.81 -36.00 -63.22
C ILE A 827 -20.41 -34.57 -62.84
N ASP A 828 -21.18 -33.57 -63.28
CA ASP A 828 -20.94 -32.18 -62.94
C ASP A 828 -21.10 -31.94 -61.43
N SER A 829 -22.06 -32.58 -60.78
CA SER A 829 -22.30 -32.41 -59.34
C SER A 829 -21.27 -33.11 -58.46
N HIS A 830 -20.81 -34.32 -58.82
CA HIS A 830 -20.03 -35.17 -57.93
C HIS A 830 -18.60 -35.45 -58.38
N PHE A 831 -18.32 -35.40 -59.68
CA PHE A 831 -17.03 -35.81 -60.24
C PHE A 831 -16.25 -34.68 -60.93
N HIS A 832 -16.83 -33.50 -61.15
CA HIS A 832 -16.22 -32.42 -61.93
C HIS A 832 -14.79 -32.04 -61.51
N ARG A 833 -14.48 -32.02 -60.20
CA ARG A 833 -13.15 -31.68 -59.66
C ARG A 833 -12.10 -32.76 -59.93
N PHE A 834 -12.54 -33.96 -60.30
CA PHE A 834 -11.72 -35.17 -60.44
C PHE A 834 -11.67 -35.68 -61.89
N LEU A 835 -12.31 -34.98 -62.83
CA LEU A 835 -12.30 -35.32 -64.25
C LEU A 835 -10.94 -35.05 -64.89
N ILE A 836 -10.49 -36.01 -65.70
CA ILE A 836 -9.27 -35.89 -66.51
C ILE A 836 -9.61 -35.63 -67.99
N SER A 837 -10.78 -36.06 -68.47
CA SER A 837 -11.22 -35.89 -69.87
C SER A 837 -11.79 -34.50 -70.16
N LYS A 838 -11.43 -33.89 -71.31
CA LYS A 838 -11.75 -32.47 -71.62
C LYS A 838 -13.00 -32.18 -72.48
N GLN A 839 -13.78 -33.17 -72.93
CA GLN A 839 -14.88 -32.94 -73.87
C GLN A 839 -16.20 -33.57 -73.42
N ALA A 840 -17.24 -32.73 -73.31
CA ALA A 840 -18.60 -33.12 -72.93
C ALA A 840 -19.31 -34.06 -73.94
N ASP A 841 -18.75 -34.22 -75.14
CA ASP A 841 -19.29 -35.04 -76.24
C ASP A 841 -18.58 -36.40 -76.41
N GLN A 842 -17.68 -36.80 -75.50
CA GLN A 842 -17.14 -38.17 -75.53
C GLN A 842 -18.10 -39.13 -74.83
N GLU A 843 -18.41 -40.25 -75.48
CA GLU A 843 -19.19 -41.37 -74.90
C GLU A 843 -18.58 -41.95 -73.61
N LEU A 844 -17.30 -41.63 -73.34
CA LEU A 844 -16.51 -42.11 -72.21
C LEU A 844 -15.88 -40.94 -71.45
N GLN A 845 -16.26 -40.79 -70.18
CA GLN A 845 -15.62 -39.84 -69.25
C GLN A 845 -14.70 -40.57 -68.27
N LYS A 846 -13.56 -39.93 -67.95
CA LYS A 846 -12.52 -40.51 -67.08
C LYS A 846 -12.35 -39.65 -65.84
N ALA A 847 -12.54 -40.23 -64.66
CA ALA A 847 -12.30 -39.57 -63.37
C ALA A 847 -11.26 -40.35 -62.56
N LEU A 848 -10.37 -39.63 -61.89
CA LEU A 848 -9.36 -40.21 -61.01
C LEU A 848 -9.48 -39.57 -59.63
N LEU A 849 -9.81 -40.40 -58.65
CA LEU A 849 -9.89 -40.01 -57.25
C LEU A 849 -8.60 -40.45 -56.56
N PHE A 850 -7.86 -39.48 -56.02
CA PHE A 850 -6.74 -39.76 -55.13
C PHE A 850 -7.27 -39.89 -53.71
N LEU A 851 -6.92 -40.98 -53.05
CA LEU A 851 -7.26 -41.30 -51.68
C LEU A 851 -5.96 -41.37 -50.86
N PRO A 852 -5.64 -40.32 -50.07
CA PRO A 852 -4.44 -40.33 -49.25
C PRO A 852 -4.45 -41.52 -48.25
N PRO A 853 -3.31 -42.16 -47.96
CA PRO A 853 -1.95 -41.68 -48.24
C PRO A 853 -1.38 -42.01 -49.64
N GLN A 854 -1.79 -43.11 -50.29
CA GLN A 854 -1.21 -43.56 -51.58
C GLN A 854 -2.18 -44.36 -52.49
N PHE A 855 -3.49 -44.31 -52.25
CA PHE A 855 -4.45 -45.15 -52.97
C PHE A 855 -5.16 -44.38 -54.09
N HIS A 856 -5.50 -45.06 -55.18
CA HIS A 856 -6.21 -44.46 -56.32
C HIS A 856 -7.48 -45.24 -56.64
N VAL A 857 -8.51 -44.51 -57.06
CA VAL A 857 -9.73 -45.06 -57.66
C VAL A 857 -9.92 -44.41 -59.02
N LEU A 858 -9.88 -45.21 -60.06
CA LEU A 858 -10.06 -44.81 -61.44
C LEU A 858 -11.47 -45.21 -61.89
N LEU A 859 -12.16 -44.28 -62.55
CA LEU A 859 -13.51 -44.47 -63.04
C LEU A 859 -13.55 -44.21 -64.55
N LYS A 860 -14.09 -45.17 -65.31
CA LYS A 860 -14.45 -45.05 -66.72
C LYS A 860 -15.98 -45.06 -66.81
N ILE A 861 -16.58 -43.90 -67.00
CA ILE A 861 -18.03 -43.70 -67.02
C ILE A 861 -18.48 -43.61 -68.48
N ARG A 862 -19.39 -44.49 -68.89
CA ARG A 862 -19.95 -44.52 -70.24
C ARG A 862 -21.46 -44.60 -70.23
N ASN A 863 -22.08 -43.97 -71.21
CA ASN A 863 -23.52 -44.10 -71.42
C ASN A 863 -23.80 -45.37 -72.24
N ALA A 864 -24.77 -46.19 -71.84
CA ALA A 864 -25.34 -47.26 -72.64
C ALA A 864 -26.85 -47.03 -72.80
N GLU A 865 -27.45 -47.59 -73.86
CA GLU A 865 -28.78 -47.20 -74.37
C GLU A 865 -29.85 -46.94 -73.29
N ASP A 866 -30.02 -47.87 -72.33
CA ASP A 866 -30.97 -47.75 -71.21
C ASP A 866 -30.30 -47.69 -69.81
N ALA A 867 -28.96 -47.66 -69.72
CA ALA A 867 -28.23 -47.71 -68.45
C ALA A 867 -26.85 -47.04 -68.52
N ALA A 868 -26.43 -46.42 -67.43
CA ALA A 868 -25.06 -45.93 -67.28
C ALA A 868 -24.14 -47.04 -66.77
N ARG A 869 -22.94 -47.15 -67.36
CA ARG A 869 -21.92 -48.12 -66.95
C ARG A 869 -20.69 -47.38 -66.41
N VAL A 870 -20.29 -47.73 -65.19
CA VAL A 870 -19.08 -47.24 -64.52
C VAL A 870 -18.14 -48.41 -64.30
N ASP A 871 -17.06 -48.47 -65.06
CA ASP A 871 -15.96 -49.39 -64.73
C ASP A 871 -15.09 -48.72 -63.66
N VAL A 872 -14.83 -49.45 -62.58
CA VAL A 872 -14.05 -49.00 -61.42
C VAL A 872 -12.78 -49.85 -61.35
N ALA A 873 -11.61 -49.22 -61.33
CA ALA A 873 -10.35 -49.87 -61.01
C ALA A 873 -9.74 -49.21 -59.77
N MET A 874 -9.26 -50.00 -58.82
CA MET A 874 -8.67 -49.49 -57.57
C MET A 874 -7.51 -50.35 -57.09
N ASP A 875 -6.60 -49.72 -56.34
CA ASP A 875 -5.38 -50.35 -55.84
C ASP A 875 -5.61 -51.16 -54.56
N ASN A 876 -6.79 -51.02 -53.92
CA ASN A 876 -7.14 -51.68 -52.67
C ASN A 876 -8.59 -52.19 -52.69
N TRP A 877 -8.76 -53.51 -52.83
CA TRP A 877 -10.06 -54.18 -52.91
C TRP A 877 -10.97 -53.92 -51.72
N LYS A 878 -10.42 -53.60 -50.54
CA LYS A 878 -11.21 -53.29 -49.34
C LYS A 878 -12.02 -52.00 -49.47
N LEU A 879 -11.70 -51.15 -50.46
CA LEU A 879 -12.46 -49.93 -50.76
C LEU A 879 -13.70 -50.19 -51.63
N LEU A 880 -13.79 -51.38 -52.23
CA LEU A 880 -14.86 -51.74 -53.15
C LEU A 880 -16.29 -51.61 -52.54
N PRO A 881 -16.55 -52.02 -51.28
CA PRO A 881 -17.86 -51.82 -50.65
C PRO A 881 -18.20 -50.33 -50.48
N PHE A 882 -17.22 -49.50 -50.13
CA PHE A 882 -17.42 -48.06 -49.89
C PHE A 882 -17.71 -47.32 -51.19
N ILE A 883 -16.93 -47.55 -52.24
CA ILE A 883 -17.21 -46.93 -53.54
C ILE A 883 -18.54 -47.43 -54.12
N ASN A 884 -18.90 -48.70 -53.95
CA ASN A 884 -20.20 -49.21 -54.38
C ASN A 884 -21.35 -48.55 -53.61
N SER A 885 -21.21 -48.36 -52.30
CA SER A 885 -22.21 -47.64 -51.49
C SER A 885 -22.34 -46.17 -51.90
N TYR A 886 -21.21 -45.51 -52.21
CA TYR A 886 -21.18 -44.13 -52.69
C TYR A 886 -21.86 -44.01 -54.05
N LEU A 887 -21.48 -44.85 -55.02
CA LEU A 887 -22.10 -44.88 -56.35
C LEU A 887 -23.61 -45.12 -56.24
N LYS A 888 -24.06 -46.08 -55.41
CA LYS A 888 -25.49 -46.27 -55.13
C LYS A 888 -26.16 -45.03 -54.53
N SER A 889 -25.49 -44.31 -53.63
CA SER A 889 -26.06 -43.13 -52.98
C SER A 889 -26.26 -41.95 -53.92
N ILE A 890 -25.42 -41.81 -54.95
CA ILE A 890 -25.54 -40.73 -55.94
C ILE A 890 -26.44 -41.11 -57.13
N THR A 891 -26.65 -42.41 -57.39
CA THR A 891 -27.46 -42.90 -58.52
C THR A 891 -28.89 -43.29 -58.17
N ASN A 892 -29.20 -43.64 -56.91
CA ASN A 892 -30.58 -43.90 -56.50
C ASN A 892 -31.32 -42.56 -56.30
N PRO A 893 -32.52 -42.38 -56.90
CA PRO A 893 -33.42 -41.33 -56.46
C PRO A 893 -33.88 -41.66 -55.04
N ALA A 894 -33.69 -40.72 -54.11
CA ALA A 894 -34.41 -40.73 -52.85
C ALA A 894 -35.89 -40.41 -53.09
#